data_AF-A0A378K854-F1
#
_entry.id   AF-A0A378K854-F1
#
_cell.length_a   1.000
_cell.length_b   1.000
_cell.length_c   1.000
_cell.angle_alpha   90.00
_cell.angle_beta   90.00
_cell.angle_gamma   90.00
#
_symmetry.space_group_name_H-M   'P 1'
#
loop_
_entity.id
_entity.type
_entity.pdbx_description
1 polymer ?
#
loop_
_entity_poly.entity_id
_entity_poly.type
_entity_poly.pdbx_seq_one_letter_code
_entity_poly.pdbx_strand_id
1 'polypeptide(L)'
;MVDKIKFKEPERCEYLHIDKDNKVHILLPIVGGDEIGLDNTCETTGELLAFFYGKTHGGTKYSAEHHLNEYKKNLEDDIKAIGVQRKISPNAYEDLLKEKKERLEQIEKYIDLIKVLKEKFDEQREIDKLRTEGIPQLPSGVKEVIKSSKNAFALRLSPDRPDSFTRFDDPLFSLKRNRSQYEAGGYQRATDGLGARLRSELLPPDKDTPIVFNKKSMKDKIVDSVLAQLDKDFNTKDGDRDQKFEDIKKLVLEEYKKIDSELQVDEDTYHQPLNLDYLENIACTLDDNSTAKDWVYGIIGATTEADYWPKKESESGTEKVSVFYEKQKEIKFESDTNTMSIKVQYLLAEINFYCKANKLSDANFGEFFDKEPHATEVAKRVKEGLVQGAEIEPIIYNYINSHYAELGLTSQLSSKQREEITEKFTQRYHIIENSPHFDEFFVADPDKKGNIFSHQGRMSCHFLDFFARQTKGKHPLGDLAGHQEALQAGTSNRLHHKNEIVAQGYEKFDQFKKEVVKLLAESKPKELLDYLVATSPTGVPNYSMLSKETQNYIAYNRNWPAIQKELEKTTDIPENQKQDLLRLLSRNNLQYDNLSAITWSKYSSKPLLDVELNKIAEGLDLTAKIYNEKRKSEWFKGSRNRARKTQCEELQRVSQEINALLQSESLTKSQVLEKVLNSIEALDKIDRDISAEYNLFNSTLQKEVQLFRDQLKDICQLDNYAFKSIKLDEIISLEMEEQFQMIKDPAIQQIVRDLPSHCHNNEAIEFFMTLNPEEAAKVASYLSLEYRELNKSTDKKTLLEQDIPKLFKEVNMQLLSQLKQDSAVKEDVFEKLSQLADKIPPEHFTRNNIRKWSANPEKLEESNLGELLKSSDSSLTEMARKYRDTINEMTRRNEPPRETVRHTI
;
A
#
# COMPACT_ATOMS: atom_id res chain seq x y z
N MET A 1 -15.65 35.30 1.81
CA MET A 1 -14.88 34.50 2.78
C MET A 1 -14.72 33.11 2.19
N VAL A 2 -13.66 32.38 2.55
CA VAL A 2 -13.52 30.97 2.18
C VAL A 2 -14.39 30.20 3.16
N ASP A 3 -15.55 29.70 2.73
CA ASP A 3 -16.49 29.03 3.64
C ASP A 3 -15.97 27.68 4.17
N LYS A 4 -14.98 27.09 3.48
CA LYS A 4 -14.37 25.78 3.79
C LYS A 4 -12.88 25.75 3.42
N ILE A 5 -12.03 25.41 4.39
CA ILE A 5 -10.61 25.10 4.22
C ILE A 5 -10.48 23.61 3.96
N LYS A 6 -9.76 23.28 2.89
CA LYS A 6 -9.42 21.92 2.48
C LYS A 6 -7.92 21.76 2.63
N PHE A 7 -7.47 21.06 3.66
CA PHE A 7 -6.05 20.80 3.87
C PHE A 7 -5.53 19.82 2.80
N LYS A 8 -4.46 20.22 2.12
CA LYS A 8 -3.92 19.58 0.92
C LYS A 8 -2.65 18.79 1.16
N GLU A 9 -1.91 19.05 2.24
CA GLU A 9 -0.71 18.27 2.55
C GLU A 9 -1.08 16.79 2.76
N PRO A 10 -0.57 15.88 1.91
CA PRO A 10 -0.94 14.47 1.99
C PRO A 10 -0.15 13.72 3.07
N GLU A 11 -0.78 12.70 3.65
CA GLU A 11 -0.14 11.79 4.59
C GLU A 11 0.94 10.90 3.95
N ARG A 12 0.86 10.68 2.63
CA ARG A 12 1.84 9.92 1.85
C ARG A 12 2.31 10.74 0.63
N CYS A 13 3.62 10.75 0.42
CA CYS A 13 4.26 11.30 -0.78
C CYS A 13 5.41 10.36 -1.20
N GLU A 14 5.63 10.19 -2.50
CA GLU A 14 6.71 9.31 -3.00
C GLU A 14 8.07 9.77 -2.49
N TYR A 15 8.91 8.80 -2.08
CA TYR A 15 10.27 9.00 -1.56
C TYR A 15 10.38 9.73 -0.22
N LEU A 16 9.27 10.28 0.30
CA LEU A 16 9.26 11.14 1.47
C LEU A 16 8.82 10.38 2.72
N HIS A 17 9.69 10.38 3.73
CA HIS A 17 9.41 9.92 5.08
C HIS A 17 9.58 11.09 6.06
N ILE A 18 8.68 11.22 7.03
CA ILE A 18 8.76 12.20 8.11
C ILE A 18 8.80 11.43 9.42
N ASP A 19 9.85 11.64 10.19
CA ASP A 19 10.02 10.98 11.48
C ASP A 19 9.11 11.60 12.57
N LYS A 20 9.15 10.99 13.76
CA LYS A 20 8.36 11.43 14.92
C LYS A 20 8.73 12.82 15.45
N ASP A 21 9.90 13.34 15.09
CA ASP A 21 10.43 14.64 15.52
C ASP A 21 10.23 15.69 14.40
N ASN A 22 9.35 15.40 13.44
CA ASN A 22 8.98 16.25 12.29
C ASN A 22 10.15 16.52 11.34
N LYS A 23 11.15 15.62 11.28
CA LYS A 23 12.25 15.70 10.31
C LYS A 23 11.89 14.99 9.02
N VAL A 24 12.15 15.68 7.92
CA VAL A 24 11.95 15.18 6.55
C VAL A 24 13.18 14.39 6.11
N HIS A 25 12.93 13.21 5.58
CA HIS A 25 13.89 12.31 4.98
C HIS A 25 13.47 11.97 3.55
N ILE A 26 14.36 12.21 2.60
CA ILE A 26 14.19 11.75 1.22
C ILE A 26 14.98 10.46 1.04
N LEU A 27 14.28 9.42 0.61
CA LEU A 27 14.81 8.08 0.39
C LEU A 27 15.06 7.89 -1.11
N LEU A 28 16.33 7.75 -1.48
CA LEU A 28 16.75 7.48 -2.85
C LEU A 28 16.63 5.98 -3.11
N PRO A 29 15.74 5.53 -4.00
CA PRO A 29 15.54 4.11 -4.24
C PRO A 29 16.71 3.53 -5.04
N ILE A 30 17.11 2.31 -4.70
CA ILE A 30 18.13 1.53 -5.42
C ILE A 30 17.42 0.54 -6.34
N VAL A 31 16.49 -0.24 -5.81
CA VAL A 31 15.68 -1.23 -6.53
C VAL A 31 14.29 -1.37 -5.88
N GLY A 32 13.30 -1.78 -6.66
CA GLY A 32 11.99 -2.19 -6.15
C GLY A 32 12.09 -3.49 -5.35
N GLY A 33 11.27 -3.59 -4.30
CA GLY A 33 11.24 -4.71 -3.36
C GLY A 33 11.38 -4.25 -1.90
N ASP A 34 11.05 -5.16 -0.98
CA ASP A 34 11.08 -4.90 0.47
C ASP A 34 12.35 -5.50 1.12
N GLU A 35 12.52 -6.83 1.05
CA GLU A 35 13.72 -7.53 1.51
C GLU A 35 14.59 -8.06 0.38
N ILE A 36 14.01 -8.34 -0.79
CA ILE A 36 14.72 -8.84 -1.97
C ILE A 36 14.31 -8.05 -3.21
N GLY A 37 15.31 -7.70 -4.02
CA GLY A 37 15.13 -6.90 -5.22
C GLY A 37 14.41 -7.69 -6.30
N LEU A 38 13.33 -7.10 -6.81
CA LEU A 38 12.62 -7.62 -7.98
C LEU A 38 13.31 -7.17 -9.28
N ASP A 39 13.86 -5.95 -9.27
CA ASP A 39 14.60 -5.40 -10.39
C ASP A 39 16.04 -5.91 -10.37
N ASN A 40 16.39 -6.79 -11.30
CA ASN A 40 17.75 -7.28 -11.44
C ASN A 40 18.30 -7.01 -12.85
N THR A 41 19.62 -7.14 -12.99
CA THR A 41 20.32 -6.97 -14.27
C THR A 41 20.03 -5.60 -14.92
N CYS A 42 19.34 -5.59 -16.05
CA CYS A 42 19.09 -4.39 -16.84
C CYS A 42 17.98 -3.48 -16.28
N GLU A 43 17.17 -3.98 -15.35
CA GLU A 43 16.03 -3.22 -14.78
C GLU A 43 16.41 -2.47 -13.49
N THR A 44 17.55 -2.81 -12.89
CA THR A 44 18.04 -2.23 -11.62
C THR A 44 18.10 -0.70 -11.59
N THR A 45 18.30 -0.02 -12.72
CA THR A 45 18.37 1.45 -12.76
C THR A 45 17.02 2.15 -12.94
N GLY A 46 15.92 1.40 -13.07
CA GLY A 46 14.58 1.93 -13.34
C GLY A 46 14.10 2.91 -12.25
N GLU A 47 14.27 2.54 -10.97
CA GLU A 47 13.88 3.38 -9.83
C GLU A 47 14.71 4.68 -9.74
N LEU A 48 16.01 4.63 -10.03
CA LEU A 48 16.87 5.82 -10.04
C LEU A 48 16.51 6.77 -11.19
N LEU A 49 16.24 6.23 -12.37
CA LEU A 49 15.79 7.01 -13.52
C LEU A 49 14.50 7.78 -13.17
N ALA A 50 13.53 7.08 -12.58
CA ALA A 50 12.29 7.66 -12.12
C ALA A 50 12.50 8.77 -11.08
N PHE A 51 13.37 8.55 -10.10
CA PHE A 51 13.68 9.54 -9.06
C PHE A 51 14.23 10.84 -9.65
N PHE A 52 15.23 10.78 -10.54
CA PHE A 52 15.93 11.99 -11.01
C PHE A 52 15.23 12.73 -12.16
N TYR A 53 14.58 12.02 -13.06
CA TYR A 53 14.08 12.57 -14.32
C TYR A 53 12.58 12.36 -14.54
N GLY A 54 11.93 11.50 -13.76
CA GLY A 54 10.63 10.98 -14.19
C GLY A 54 10.78 10.31 -15.56
N LYS A 55 9.84 10.57 -16.47
CA LYS A 55 9.83 9.92 -17.78
C LYS A 55 10.85 10.51 -18.74
N THR A 56 11.46 9.66 -19.57
CA THR A 56 12.33 10.10 -20.66
C THR A 56 11.55 10.36 -21.95
N HIS A 57 10.52 9.58 -22.34
CA HIS A 57 9.73 9.77 -23.58
C HIS A 57 8.21 9.48 -23.41
N GLY A 58 7.34 10.48 -23.65
CA GLY A 58 5.92 10.29 -24.06
C GLY A 58 4.86 10.00 -22.98
N GLY A 59 4.94 10.58 -21.78
CA GLY A 59 3.99 10.37 -20.68
C GLY A 59 4.43 11.06 -19.39
N THR A 60 3.52 11.12 -18.40
CA THR A 60 3.65 11.90 -17.18
C THR A 60 4.16 11.04 -16.01
N LYS A 61 5.48 10.94 -15.85
CA LYS A 61 6.07 10.73 -14.50
C LYS A 61 6.71 12.01 -14.02
N TYR A 62 6.60 12.17 -12.73
CA TYR A 62 7.15 13.27 -11.96
C TYR A 62 8.41 12.77 -11.24
N SER A 63 9.51 13.50 -11.39
CA SER A 63 10.72 13.25 -10.62
C SER A 63 10.45 13.48 -9.12
N ALA A 64 11.37 13.04 -8.25
CA ALA A 64 11.34 13.41 -6.83
C ALA A 64 11.23 14.93 -6.66
N GLU A 65 11.97 15.70 -7.46
CA GLU A 65 11.87 17.16 -7.50
C GLU A 65 10.44 17.65 -7.78
N HIS A 66 9.72 17.06 -8.74
CA HIS A 66 8.34 17.46 -9.00
C HIS A 66 7.41 17.09 -7.85
N HIS A 67 7.48 15.85 -7.33
CA HIS A 67 6.66 15.44 -6.19
C HIS A 67 6.86 16.35 -4.97
N LEU A 68 8.10 16.74 -4.69
CA LEU A 68 8.43 17.65 -3.60
C LEU A 68 7.94 19.08 -3.87
N ASN A 69 7.96 19.56 -5.12
CA ASN A 69 7.39 20.87 -5.47
C ASN A 69 5.86 20.90 -5.32
N GLU A 70 5.17 19.81 -5.67
CA GLU A 70 3.72 19.69 -5.42
C GLU A 70 3.42 19.61 -3.92
N TYR A 71 4.22 18.87 -3.15
CA TYR A 71 4.09 18.82 -1.69
C TYR A 71 4.33 20.19 -1.06
N LYS A 72 5.35 20.92 -1.52
CA LYS A 72 5.65 22.31 -1.16
C LYS A 72 4.44 23.21 -1.41
N LYS A 73 3.87 23.17 -2.61
CA LYS A 73 2.69 23.97 -2.97
C LYS A 73 1.49 23.68 -2.05
N ASN A 74 1.25 22.40 -1.75
CA ASN A 74 0.18 22.00 -0.84
C ASN A 74 0.40 22.55 0.59
N LEU A 75 1.64 22.52 1.07
CA LEU A 75 2.02 23.14 2.35
C LEU A 75 1.80 24.66 2.34
N GLU A 76 2.22 25.36 1.29
CA GLU A 76 2.03 26.81 1.14
C GLU A 76 0.55 27.20 1.13
N ASP A 77 -0.29 26.45 0.40
CA ASP A 77 -1.73 26.63 0.36
C ASP A 77 -2.37 26.45 1.75
N ASP A 78 -1.98 25.39 2.47
CA ASP A 78 -2.47 25.11 3.83
C ASP A 78 -2.05 26.22 4.81
N ILE A 79 -0.77 26.62 4.79
CA ILE A 79 -0.22 27.69 5.64
C ILE A 79 -0.95 29.00 5.38
N LYS A 80 -1.21 29.33 4.11
CA LYS A 80 -1.98 30.52 3.71
C LYS A 80 -3.42 30.44 4.22
N ALA A 81 -4.07 29.29 4.12
CA ALA A 81 -5.43 29.09 4.61
C ALA A 81 -5.53 29.27 6.14
N ILE A 82 -4.57 28.72 6.89
CA ILE A 82 -4.45 28.94 8.34
C ILE A 82 -4.25 30.43 8.66
N GLY A 83 -3.37 31.11 7.91
CA GLY A 83 -3.11 32.54 8.08
C GLY A 83 -4.35 33.44 7.92
N VAL A 84 -5.34 33.02 7.13
CA VAL A 84 -6.64 33.72 7.03
C VAL A 84 -7.43 33.60 8.34
N GLN A 85 -7.47 32.41 8.95
CA GLN A 85 -8.19 32.18 10.20
C GLN A 85 -7.56 32.90 11.40
N ARG A 86 -6.24 33.13 11.36
CA ARG A 86 -5.54 33.87 12.40
C ARG A 86 -5.98 35.33 12.56
N LYS A 87 -6.65 35.89 11.55
CA LYS A 87 -7.31 37.21 11.65
C LYS A 87 -8.56 37.18 12.54
N ILE A 88 -9.19 36.01 12.66
CA ILE A 88 -10.40 35.76 13.46
C ILE A 88 -10.03 35.24 14.85
N SER A 89 -9.11 34.26 14.92
CA SER A 89 -8.59 33.69 16.17
C SER A 89 -7.06 33.67 16.12
N PRO A 90 -6.33 34.51 16.89
CA PRO A 90 -4.88 34.64 16.79
C PRO A 90 -4.09 33.33 16.95
N ASN A 91 -4.64 32.39 17.72
CA ASN A 91 -4.06 31.08 18.01
C ASN A 91 -4.55 29.98 17.04
N ALA A 92 -5.35 30.30 16.03
CA ALA A 92 -5.93 29.32 15.11
C ALA A 92 -4.84 28.39 14.53
N TYR A 93 -4.96 27.11 14.89
CA TYR A 93 -4.15 26.01 14.37
C TYR A 93 -2.63 26.18 14.57
N GLU A 94 -2.19 26.86 15.63
CA GLU A 94 -0.78 27.24 15.81
C GLU A 94 0.19 26.04 15.79
N ASP A 95 -0.15 24.93 16.45
CA ASP A 95 0.68 23.71 16.44
C ASP A 95 0.80 23.13 15.02
N LEU A 96 -0.32 22.96 14.32
CA LEU A 96 -0.33 22.47 12.93
C LEU A 96 0.44 23.42 12.00
N LEU A 97 0.32 24.73 12.20
CA LEU A 97 1.02 25.75 11.41
C LEU A 97 2.54 25.65 11.60
N LYS A 98 2.99 25.47 12.84
CA LYS A 98 4.41 25.31 13.16
C LYS A 98 4.95 24.04 12.51
N GLU A 99 4.26 22.91 12.70
CA GLU A 99 4.62 21.62 12.11
C GLU A 99 4.74 21.72 10.58
N LYS A 100 3.77 22.34 9.89
CA LYS A 100 3.78 22.55 8.43
C LYS A 100 4.91 23.46 7.94
N LYS A 101 5.20 24.54 8.67
CA LYS A 101 6.30 25.47 8.33
C LYS A 101 7.66 24.81 8.44
N GLU A 102 7.89 24.03 9.50
CA GLU A 102 9.13 23.28 9.68
C GLU A 102 9.34 22.29 8.53
N ARG A 103 8.29 21.59 8.09
CA ARG A 103 8.39 20.68 6.94
C ARG A 103 8.64 21.43 5.64
N LEU A 104 7.96 22.56 5.41
CA LEU A 104 8.14 23.39 4.21
C LEU A 104 9.61 23.80 4.04
N GLU A 105 10.23 24.32 5.10
CA GLU A 105 11.63 24.76 5.07
C GLU A 105 12.60 23.62 4.74
N GLN A 106 12.36 22.43 5.30
CA GLN A 106 13.18 21.25 5.02
C GLN A 106 13.01 20.76 3.57
N ILE A 107 11.77 20.74 3.06
CA ILE A 107 11.44 20.34 1.68
C ILE A 107 12.09 21.27 0.66
N GLU A 108 12.06 22.57 0.89
CA GLU A 108 12.75 23.56 0.04
C GLU A 108 14.24 23.26 -0.09
N LYS A 109 14.91 22.96 1.04
CA LYS A 109 16.34 22.61 1.04
C LYS A 109 16.61 21.33 0.26
N TYR A 110 15.78 20.28 0.40
CA TYR A 110 15.95 19.06 -0.40
C TYR A 110 15.78 19.29 -1.91
N ILE A 111 14.80 20.09 -2.32
CA ILE A 111 14.61 20.47 -3.72
C ILE A 111 15.88 21.14 -4.27
N ASP A 112 16.45 22.09 -3.51
CA ASP A 112 17.67 22.78 -3.91
C ASP A 112 18.88 21.84 -4.02
N LEU A 113 19.03 20.89 -3.10
CA LEU A 113 20.09 19.88 -3.18
C LEU A 113 19.95 19.00 -4.43
N ILE A 114 18.74 18.58 -4.80
CA ILE A 114 18.51 17.78 -6.02
C ILE A 114 18.91 18.58 -7.27
N LYS A 115 18.54 19.86 -7.34
CA LYS A 115 18.90 20.75 -8.47
C LYS A 115 20.40 20.96 -8.55
N VAL A 116 21.03 21.34 -7.44
CA VAL A 116 22.49 21.59 -7.38
C VAL A 116 23.28 20.34 -7.75
N LEU A 117 22.85 19.16 -7.30
CA LEU A 117 23.47 17.89 -7.67
C LEU A 117 23.50 17.70 -9.18
N LYS A 118 22.33 17.84 -9.84
CA LYS A 118 22.18 17.64 -11.29
C LYS A 118 22.90 18.71 -12.12
N GLU A 119 22.92 19.96 -11.64
CA GLU A 119 23.47 21.08 -12.40
C GLU A 119 24.98 21.25 -12.21
N LYS A 120 25.51 21.00 -11.01
CA LYS A 120 26.90 21.35 -10.64
C LYS A 120 27.79 20.14 -10.34
N PHE A 121 27.21 19.00 -9.97
CA PHE A 121 27.97 17.84 -9.49
C PHE A 121 27.81 16.59 -10.35
N ASP A 122 27.27 16.73 -11.57
CA ASP A 122 27.17 15.67 -12.57
C ASP A 122 28.11 15.87 -13.78
N GLU A 123 29.34 16.35 -13.53
CA GLU A 123 30.32 16.64 -14.60
C GLU A 123 30.68 15.39 -15.42
N GLN A 124 30.74 14.22 -14.78
CA GLN A 124 30.98 12.92 -15.43
C GLN A 124 29.72 12.34 -16.09
N ARG A 125 28.58 13.05 -15.99
CA ARG A 125 27.26 12.68 -16.48
C ARG A 125 26.78 11.33 -15.94
N GLU A 126 27.18 10.95 -14.74
CA GLU A 126 26.78 9.68 -14.13
C GLU A 126 25.27 9.61 -13.90
N ILE A 127 24.64 10.72 -13.51
CA ILE A 127 23.19 10.81 -13.32
C ILE A 127 22.51 10.96 -14.68
N ASP A 128 22.98 11.85 -15.56
CA ASP A 128 22.37 12.05 -16.89
C ASP A 128 22.41 10.80 -17.78
N LYS A 129 23.43 9.95 -17.62
CA LYS A 129 23.52 8.65 -18.29
C LYS A 129 22.37 7.70 -17.98
N LEU A 130 21.70 7.84 -16.82
CA LEU A 130 20.48 7.07 -16.50
C LEU A 130 19.42 7.21 -17.59
N ARG A 131 19.31 8.38 -18.20
CA ARG A 131 18.34 8.67 -19.27
C ARG A 131 18.88 8.41 -20.67
N THR A 132 20.19 8.60 -20.89
CA THR A 132 20.75 8.63 -22.25
C THR A 132 21.35 7.31 -22.70
N GLU A 133 21.82 6.46 -21.79
CA GLU A 133 22.41 5.17 -22.14
C GLU A 133 21.33 4.07 -22.26
N GLY A 134 21.52 3.15 -23.21
CA GLY A 134 20.55 2.07 -23.45
C GLY A 134 20.48 1.05 -22.31
N ILE A 135 21.59 0.85 -21.57
CA ILE A 135 21.62 0.00 -20.38
C ILE A 135 22.42 0.73 -19.29
N PRO A 136 21.78 1.60 -18.49
CA PRO A 136 22.48 2.52 -17.60
C PRO A 136 23.22 1.81 -16.46
N GLN A 137 24.14 2.50 -15.80
CA GLN A 137 24.88 2.01 -14.63
C GLN A 137 24.39 2.69 -13.34
N LEU A 138 24.61 2.03 -12.19
CA LEU A 138 24.43 2.69 -10.89
C LEU A 138 25.44 3.85 -10.76
N PRO A 139 25.02 5.05 -10.31
CA PRO A 139 25.94 6.15 -10.02
C PRO A 139 26.99 5.77 -8.96
N SER A 140 28.17 6.38 -9.00
CA SER A 140 29.28 6.03 -8.09
C SER A 140 28.91 6.18 -6.62
N GLY A 141 28.19 7.25 -6.25
CA GLY A 141 27.70 7.44 -4.89
C GLY A 141 26.80 6.29 -4.40
N VAL A 142 25.95 5.72 -5.27
CA VAL A 142 25.11 4.56 -4.91
C VAL A 142 25.95 3.30 -4.73
N LYS A 143 26.95 3.07 -5.60
CA LYS A 143 27.88 1.95 -5.47
C LYS A 143 28.64 2.00 -4.15
N GLU A 144 29.09 3.18 -3.73
CA GLU A 144 29.75 3.37 -2.44
C GLU A 144 28.83 3.13 -1.23
N VAL A 145 27.57 3.55 -1.32
CA VAL A 145 26.55 3.25 -0.30
C VAL A 145 26.37 1.74 -0.15
N ILE A 146 26.17 1.02 -1.26
CA ILE A 146 26.00 -0.44 -1.28
C ILE A 146 27.23 -1.12 -0.70
N LYS A 147 28.42 -0.74 -1.15
CA LYS A 147 29.70 -1.31 -0.69
C LYS A 147 29.93 -1.13 0.81
N SER A 148 29.46 -0.03 1.38
CA SER A 148 29.59 0.25 2.82
C SER A 148 28.44 -0.28 3.67
N SER A 149 27.47 -0.96 3.06
CA SER A 149 26.32 -1.50 3.76
C SER A 149 26.67 -2.62 4.73
N LYS A 150 25.91 -2.66 5.82
CA LYS A 150 26.00 -3.68 6.87
C LYS A 150 24.77 -4.58 6.91
N ASN A 151 23.69 -4.17 6.24
CA ASN A 151 22.40 -4.83 6.30
C ASN A 151 21.83 -5.17 4.91
N ALA A 152 22.56 -4.88 3.83
CA ALA A 152 22.14 -5.24 2.48
C ALA A 152 23.33 -5.60 1.61
N PHE A 153 23.19 -6.66 0.81
CA PHE A 153 24.27 -7.22 0.02
C PHE A 153 23.74 -7.77 -1.30
N ALA A 154 24.56 -7.67 -2.35
CA ALA A 154 24.28 -8.33 -3.61
C ALA A 154 24.75 -9.79 -3.59
N LEU A 155 23.98 -10.67 -4.22
CA LEU A 155 24.24 -12.09 -4.36
C LEU A 155 24.29 -12.40 -5.85
N ARG A 156 25.39 -13.01 -6.35
CA ARG A 156 25.60 -13.34 -7.76
C ARG A 156 25.65 -14.85 -7.96
N LEU A 157 24.70 -15.38 -8.73
CA LEU A 157 24.57 -16.82 -8.99
C LEU A 157 25.11 -17.18 -10.39
N SER A 158 25.05 -18.47 -10.71
CA SER A 158 25.54 -19.08 -11.96
C SER A 158 24.44 -19.86 -12.69
N PRO A 159 23.46 -19.16 -13.30
CA PRO A 159 22.51 -19.81 -14.22
C PRO A 159 23.23 -20.37 -15.46
N ASP A 160 22.63 -21.37 -16.11
CA ASP A 160 23.21 -21.99 -17.30
C ASP A 160 23.39 -21.00 -18.45
N ARG A 161 22.45 -20.08 -18.64
CA ARG A 161 22.54 -18.98 -19.61
C ARG A 161 22.60 -17.65 -18.88
N PRO A 162 23.80 -17.20 -18.48
CA PRO A 162 23.95 -15.97 -17.72
C PRO A 162 23.77 -14.72 -18.57
N ASP A 163 23.23 -13.68 -17.95
CA ASP A 163 23.23 -12.32 -18.47
C ASP A 163 24.48 -11.56 -17.98
N SER A 164 25.31 -11.08 -18.92
CA SER A 164 26.52 -10.32 -18.62
C SER A 164 26.26 -8.88 -18.16
N PHE A 165 25.03 -8.38 -18.25
CA PHE A 165 24.64 -7.04 -17.83
C PHE A 165 24.24 -6.98 -16.34
N THR A 166 25.08 -7.52 -15.46
CA THR A 166 24.96 -7.34 -14.01
C THR A 166 25.22 -5.89 -13.59
N ARG A 167 24.67 -5.44 -12.46
CA ARG A 167 24.73 -4.05 -11.95
C ARG A 167 25.33 -3.88 -10.58
N PHE A 168 25.46 -4.95 -9.80
CA PHE A 168 26.06 -4.88 -8.47
C PHE A 168 27.53 -5.34 -8.49
N ASP A 169 28.47 -4.40 -8.46
CA ASP A 169 29.89 -4.72 -8.70
C ASP A 169 30.59 -5.46 -7.55
N ASP A 170 30.11 -5.28 -6.32
CA ASP A 170 30.69 -5.86 -5.09
C ASP A 170 29.73 -6.88 -4.42
N PRO A 171 29.48 -8.06 -5.01
CA PRO A 171 28.60 -9.07 -4.40
C PRO A 171 29.26 -9.76 -3.20
N LEU A 172 28.49 -10.03 -2.14
CA LEU A 172 28.91 -10.80 -0.96
C LEU A 172 29.11 -12.28 -1.31
N PHE A 173 28.21 -12.82 -2.12
CA PHE A 173 28.26 -14.18 -2.62
C PHE A 173 28.46 -14.14 -4.13
N SER A 174 29.48 -14.84 -4.64
CA SER A 174 29.69 -14.92 -6.08
C SER A 174 30.25 -16.27 -6.51
N LEU A 175 29.79 -16.74 -7.66
CA LEU A 175 30.25 -17.98 -8.28
C LEU A 175 30.86 -17.71 -9.66
N LYS A 176 31.68 -18.65 -10.14
CA LYS A 176 32.12 -18.76 -11.54
C LYS A 176 30.90 -18.96 -12.44
N ARG A 177 30.87 -18.22 -13.55
CA ARG A 177 29.75 -18.20 -14.49
C ARG A 177 30.19 -18.63 -15.89
N ASN A 178 29.24 -19.17 -16.64
CA ASN A 178 29.43 -19.39 -18.07
C ASN A 178 29.66 -18.04 -18.79
N ARG A 179 30.27 -18.08 -19.98
CA ARG A 179 30.32 -16.90 -20.84
C ARG A 179 28.92 -16.59 -21.35
N SER A 180 28.47 -15.35 -21.18
CA SER A 180 27.17 -14.89 -21.67
C SER A 180 27.09 -14.94 -23.19
N GLN A 181 25.89 -15.18 -23.72
CA GLN A 181 25.63 -15.12 -25.16
C GLN A 181 25.84 -13.71 -25.75
N TYR A 182 25.83 -12.67 -24.90
CA TYR A 182 26.03 -11.27 -25.28
C TYR A 182 27.50 -10.85 -25.32
N GLU A 183 28.43 -11.72 -24.89
CA GLU A 183 29.86 -11.45 -24.91
C GLU A 183 30.53 -11.86 -26.22
N ALA A 184 31.70 -11.27 -26.50
CA ALA A 184 32.51 -11.62 -27.66
C ALA A 184 32.92 -13.11 -27.62
N GLY A 185 32.64 -13.83 -28.70
CA GLY A 185 32.83 -15.29 -28.77
C GLY A 185 31.58 -16.12 -28.43
N GLY A 186 30.48 -15.47 -28.05
CA GLY A 186 29.19 -16.13 -27.82
C GLY A 186 29.16 -17.01 -26.57
N TYR A 187 28.05 -17.75 -26.44
CA TYR A 187 27.80 -18.60 -25.29
C TYR A 187 28.83 -19.74 -25.15
N GLN A 188 29.43 -19.88 -23.97
CA GLN A 188 30.35 -20.97 -23.65
C GLN A 188 30.18 -21.43 -22.20
N ARG A 189 30.02 -22.74 -22.00
CA ARG A 189 29.93 -23.32 -20.66
C ARG A 189 31.28 -23.40 -19.97
N ALA A 190 31.30 -23.04 -18.69
CA ALA A 190 32.39 -23.34 -17.78
C ALA A 190 32.47 -24.86 -17.52
N THR A 191 33.68 -25.37 -17.29
CA THR A 191 33.92 -26.82 -17.05
C THR A 191 34.18 -27.13 -15.57
N ASP A 192 34.32 -26.09 -14.77
CA ASP A 192 34.61 -26.10 -13.33
C ASP A 192 33.68 -25.13 -12.58
N GLY A 193 33.68 -25.19 -11.25
CA GLY A 193 32.82 -24.40 -10.37
C GLY A 193 31.49 -25.07 -10.03
N LEU A 194 30.83 -24.55 -8.99
CA LEU A 194 29.65 -25.15 -8.37
C LEU A 194 28.48 -25.28 -9.37
N GLY A 195 28.20 -24.23 -10.12
CA GLY A 195 27.10 -24.22 -11.10
C GLY A 195 27.27 -25.31 -12.17
N ALA A 196 28.50 -25.51 -12.66
CA ALA A 196 28.82 -26.55 -13.63
C ALA A 196 28.70 -27.96 -13.02
N ARG A 197 29.18 -28.17 -11.78
CA ARG A 197 29.07 -29.46 -11.08
C ARG A 197 27.63 -29.83 -10.75
N LEU A 198 26.83 -28.91 -10.22
CA LEU A 198 25.40 -29.16 -9.97
C LEU A 198 24.67 -29.57 -11.25
N ARG A 199 24.86 -28.84 -12.35
CA ARG A 199 24.19 -29.17 -13.62
C ARG A 199 24.64 -30.50 -14.21
N SER A 200 25.93 -30.82 -14.15
CA SER A 200 26.47 -32.07 -14.71
C SER A 200 26.15 -33.31 -13.86
N GLU A 201 26.25 -33.22 -12.53
CA GLU A 201 25.93 -34.33 -11.64
C GLU A 201 24.43 -34.66 -11.60
N LEU A 202 23.58 -33.63 -11.68
CA LEU A 202 22.12 -33.78 -11.74
C LEU A 202 21.60 -34.09 -13.15
N LEU A 203 22.45 -34.10 -14.17
CA LEU A 203 22.01 -34.46 -15.52
C LEU A 203 21.73 -35.98 -15.57
N PRO A 204 20.54 -36.40 -16.05
CA PRO A 204 20.26 -37.80 -16.28
C PRO A 204 21.28 -38.44 -17.26
N PRO A 205 21.65 -39.71 -17.06
CA PRO A 205 22.59 -40.40 -17.95
C PRO A 205 22.05 -40.57 -19.38
N ASP A 206 20.73 -40.67 -19.52
CA ASP A 206 20.00 -40.63 -20.79
C ASP A 206 18.60 -40.04 -20.61
N LYS A 207 17.87 -39.81 -21.72
CA LYS A 207 16.54 -39.17 -21.72
C LYS A 207 15.44 -40.04 -21.13
N ASP A 208 15.68 -41.34 -20.98
CA ASP A 208 14.67 -42.32 -20.57
C ASP A 208 14.78 -42.67 -19.07
N THR A 209 15.84 -42.24 -18.40
CA THR A 209 16.12 -42.52 -16.98
C THR A 209 16.13 -41.23 -16.13
N PRO A 210 14.96 -40.63 -15.82
CA PRO A 210 14.88 -39.41 -15.02
C PRO A 210 15.37 -39.65 -13.58
N ILE A 211 15.90 -38.61 -12.95
CA ILE A 211 16.18 -38.62 -11.51
C ILE A 211 14.86 -38.32 -10.79
N VAL A 212 14.19 -39.35 -10.30
CA VAL A 212 12.93 -39.23 -9.56
C VAL A 212 13.20 -38.85 -8.11
N PHE A 213 12.45 -37.88 -7.59
CA PHE A 213 12.53 -37.48 -6.19
C PHE A 213 11.66 -38.40 -5.35
N ASN A 214 12.25 -39.24 -4.51
CA ASN A 214 11.49 -40.16 -3.66
C ASN A 214 11.00 -39.48 -2.37
N LYS A 215 10.44 -38.27 -2.49
CA LYS A 215 9.84 -37.55 -1.37
C LYS A 215 8.53 -38.23 -0.98
N LYS A 216 8.49 -38.78 0.23
CA LYS A 216 7.33 -39.51 0.77
C LYS A 216 6.62 -38.69 1.83
N SER A 217 5.29 -38.69 1.79
CA SER A 217 4.46 -38.10 2.84
C SER A 217 4.66 -38.83 4.17
N MET A 218 4.26 -38.23 5.29
CA MET A 218 4.29 -38.89 6.60
C MET A 218 3.47 -40.19 6.56
N LYS A 219 2.34 -40.17 5.88
CA LYS A 219 1.51 -41.35 5.59
C LYS A 219 2.28 -42.42 4.82
N ASP A 220 2.97 -42.07 3.74
CA ASP A 220 3.73 -43.03 2.94
C ASP A 220 4.93 -43.61 3.69
N LYS A 221 5.56 -42.83 4.58
CA LYS A 221 6.63 -43.31 5.47
C LYS A 221 6.13 -44.39 6.44
N ILE A 222 4.93 -44.22 6.99
CA ILE A 222 4.29 -45.25 7.83
C ILE A 222 4.07 -46.52 7.00
N VAL A 223 3.49 -46.37 5.80
CA VAL A 223 3.25 -47.50 4.90
C VAL A 223 4.54 -48.27 4.62
N ASP A 224 5.63 -47.60 4.26
CA ASP A 224 6.89 -48.28 4.02
C ASP A 224 7.46 -48.94 5.28
N SER A 225 7.36 -48.28 6.44
CA SER A 225 7.88 -48.82 7.71
C SER A 225 7.16 -50.11 8.10
N VAL A 226 5.84 -50.15 7.90
CA VAL A 226 5.03 -51.35 8.13
C VAL A 226 5.39 -52.43 7.12
N LEU A 227 5.45 -52.11 5.83
CA LEU A 227 5.78 -53.08 4.78
C LEU A 227 7.20 -53.66 4.94
N ALA A 228 8.16 -52.87 5.44
CA ALA A 228 9.53 -53.34 5.71
C ALA A 228 9.62 -54.33 6.89
N GLN A 229 8.61 -54.36 7.76
CA GLN A 229 8.50 -55.29 8.89
C GLN A 229 7.79 -56.59 8.54
N LEU A 230 7.13 -56.66 7.37
CA LEU A 230 6.51 -57.88 6.87
C LEU A 230 7.55 -58.82 6.24
N ASP A 231 7.30 -60.12 6.32
CA ASP A 231 8.11 -61.13 5.63
C ASP A 231 8.09 -60.90 4.11
N LYS A 232 9.22 -61.16 3.44
CA LYS A 232 9.34 -60.97 1.98
C LYS A 232 8.37 -61.80 1.16
N ASP A 233 7.94 -62.94 1.71
CA ASP A 233 6.98 -63.87 1.10
C ASP A 233 5.54 -63.63 1.60
N PHE A 234 5.27 -62.52 2.29
CA PHE A 234 3.96 -62.19 2.81
C PHE A 234 2.94 -62.03 1.67
N ASN A 235 1.92 -62.90 1.68
CA ASN A 235 0.81 -62.89 0.73
C ASN A 235 -0.52 -62.70 1.47
N THR A 236 -1.36 -61.78 0.99
CA THR A 236 -2.70 -61.48 1.52
C THR A 236 -3.75 -62.57 1.22
N LYS A 237 -3.41 -63.55 0.38
CA LYS A 237 -4.31 -64.62 -0.10
C LYS A 237 -4.13 -65.96 0.61
N ASP A 238 -2.98 -66.21 1.22
CA ASP A 238 -2.63 -67.53 1.77
C ASP A 238 -2.80 -67.56 3.29
N GLY A 239 -3.10 -68.74 3.86
CA GLY A 239 -3.21 -68.92 5.30
C GLY A 239 -4.42 -68.20 5.93
N ASP A 240 -4.32 -67.85 7.21
CA ASP A 240 -5.37 -67.16 7.96
C ASP A 240 -5.33 -65.65 7.67
N ARG A 241 -6.28 -65.17 6.85
CA ARG A 241 -6.34 -63.77 6.39
C ARG A 241 -6.72 -62.81 7.52
N ASP A 242 -7.59 -63.22 8.44
CA ASP A 242 -8.05 -62.37 9.55
C ASP A 242 -6.91 -62.16 10.55
N GLN A 243 -6.18 -63.23 10.88
CA GLN A 243 -5.00 -63.11 11.76
C GLN A 243 -3.92 -62.21 11.13
N LYS A 244 -3.68 -62.34 9.82
CA LYS A 244 -2.74 -61.49 9.09
C LYS A 244 -3.17 -60.02 9.05
N PHE A 245 -4.46 -59.74 8.96
CA PHE A 245 -5.00 -58.39 9.01
C PHE A 245 -4.77 -57.76 10.39
N GLU A 246 -5.01 -58.53 11.46
CA GLU A 246 -4.74 -58.09 12.84
C GLU A 246 -3.23 -57.85 13.09
N ASP A 247 -2.36 -58.68 12.51
CA ASP A 247 -0.92 -58.47 12.58
C ASP A 247 -0.49 -57.15 11.91
N ILE A 248 -1.06 -56.83 10.73
CA ILE A 248 -0.82 -55.54 10.06
C ILE A 248 -1.39 -54.38 10.86
N LYS A 249 -2.62 -54.49 11.40
CA LYS A 249 -3.22 -53.45 12.27
C LYS A 249 -2.30 -53.11 13.43
N LYS A 250 -1.73 -54.13 14.07
CA LYS A 250 -0.80 -53.93 15.19
C LYS A 250 0.46 -53.17 14.76
N LEU A 251 1.05 -53.49 13.61
CA LEU A 251 2.20 -52.77 13.08
C LEU A 251 1.87 -51.31 12.73
N VAL A 252 0.69 -51.05 12.14
CA VAL A 252 0.21 -49.68 11.88
C VAL A 252 0.06 -48.91 13.19
N LEU A 253 -0.51 -49.55 14.23
CA LEU A 253 -0.67 -48.94 15.55
C LEU A 253 0.68 -48.58 16.18
N GLU A 254 1.69 -49.46 16.07
CA GLU A 254 3.03 -49.20 16.57
C GLU A 254 3.68 -47.97 15.90
N GLU A 255 3.48 -47.78 14.60
CA GLU A 255 3.93 -46.56 13.90
C GLU A 255 3.10 -45.33 14.28
N TYR A 256 1.77 -45.47 14.41
CA TYR A 256 0.88 -44.40 14.85
C TYR A 256 1.32 -43.83 16.19
N LYS A 257 1.62 -44.69 17.18
CA LYS A 257 2.03 -44.25 18.52
C LYS A 257 3.38 -43.51 18.56
N LYS A 258 4.21 -43.60 17.52
CA LYS A 258 5.45 -42.80 17.40
C LYS A 258 5.17 -41.34 17.01
N ILE A 259 4.00 -41.09 16.40
CA ILE A 259 3.59 -39.80 15.85
C ILE A 259 2.57 -39.13 16.77
N ASP A 260 1.50 -39.86 17.09
CA ASP A 260 0.43 -39.38 17.96
C ASP A 260 -0.06 -40.53 18.85
N SER A 261 0.03 -40.32 20.16
CA SER A 261 -0.38 -41.32 21.15
C SER A 261 -1.88 -41.58 21.16
N GLU A 262 -2.71 -40.72 20.58
CA GLU A 262 -4.18 -40.84 20.58
C GLU A 262 -4.73 -41.68 19.43
N LEU A 263 -3.96 -41.86 18.35
CA LEU A 263 -4.38 -42.64 17.19
C LEU A 263 -4.64 -44.13 17.54
N GLN A 264 -5.69 -44.71 16.98
CA GLN A 264 -6.07 -46.11 17.15
C GLN A 264 -6.30 -46.81 15.80
N VAL A 265 -6.40 -48.14 15.83
CA VAL A 265 -6.66 -48.97 14.64
C VAL A 265 -7.84 -49.93 14.81
N ASP A 266 -8.49 -49.93 15.98
CA ASP A 266 -9.54 -50.91 16.30
C ASP A 266 -10.93 -50.48 15.80
N GLU A 267 -11.11 -49.18 15.59
CA GLU A 267 -12.35 -48.59 15.09
C GLU A 267 -12.07 -47.60 13.94
N ASP A 268 -13.04 -47.45 13.05
CA ASP A 268 -13.04 -46.39 12.03
C ASP A 268 -13.37 -45.00 12.64
N THR A 269 -13.39 -43.96 11.81
CA THR A 269 -13.75 -42.60 12.21
C THR A 269 -15.21 -42.42 12.67
N TYR A 270 -16.06 -43.44 12.52
CA TYR A 270 -17.46 -43.48 12.96
C TYR A 270 -17.70 -44.49 14.10
N HIS A 271 -16.65 -44.93 14.78
CA HIS A 271 -16.68 -45.90 15.88
C HIS A 271 -17.23 -47.28 15.50
N GLN A 272 -17.07 -47.70 14.25
CA GLN A 272 -17.36 -49.08 13.82
C GLN A 272 -16.11 -49.96 13.98
N PRO A 273 -16.24 -51.22 14.43
CA PRO A 273 -15.10 -52.13 14.55
C PRO A 273 -14.40 -52.35 13.21
N LEU A 274 -13.09 -52.14 13.19
CA LEU A 274 -12.25 -52.32 12.00
C LEU A 274 -11.73 -53.75 11.92
N ASN A 275 -12.24 -54.51 10.95
CA ASN A 275 -11.78 -55.85 10.58
C ASN A 275 -11.72 -55.99 9.05
N LEU A 276 -11.23 -57.13 8.55
CA LEU A 276 -11.05 -57.35 7.12
C LEU A 276 -12.39 -57.31 6.35
N ASP A 277 -13.43 -57.93 6.91
CA ASP A 277 -14.79 -57.93 6.33
C ASP A 277 -15.35 -56.51 6.17
N TYR A 278 -15.11 -55.63 7.15
CA TYR A 278 -15.49 -54.23 7.06
C TYR A 278 -14.83 -53.55 5.84
N LEU A 279 -13.52 -53.71 5.63
CA LEU A 279 -12.83 -53.05 4.52
C LEU A 279 -13.15 -53.63 3.14
N GLU A 280 -13.43 -54.93 3.05
CA GLU A 280 -13.77 -55.62 1.80
C GLU A 280 -15.25 -55.44 1.42
N ASN A 281 -16.17 -55.58 2.37
CA ASN A 281 -17.60 -55.72 2.08
C ASN A 281 -18.45 -54.52 2.52
N ILE A 282 -18.02 -53.74 3.51
CA ILE A 282 -18.80 -52.59 4.03
C ILE A 282 -18.27 -51.29 3.43
N ALA A 283 -16.98 -51.01 3.60
CA ALA A 283 -16.30 -49.84 3.06
C ALA A 283 -15.90 -50.03 1.58
N CYS A 284 -15.83 -51.28 1.11
CA CYS A 284 -15.47 -51.66 -0.27
C CYS A 284 -14.17 -50.98 -0.76
N THR A 285 -13.19 -50.87 0.12
CA THR A 285 -11.88 -50.24 -0.15
C THR A 285 -10.81 -51.25 -0.52
N LEU A 286 -11.05 -52.54 -0.22
CA LEU A 286 -10.20 -53.67 -0.56
C LEU A 286 -10.97 -54.69 -1.39
N ASP A 287 -10.23 -55.48 -2.16
CA ASP A 287 -10.74 -56.59 -2.95
C ASP A 287 -9.80 -57.81 -2.87
N ASP A 288 -10.21 -58.90 -3.51
CA ASP A 288 -9.44 -60.15 -3.54
C ASP A 288 -8.04 -59.99 -4.13
N ASN A 289 -7.72 -58.91 -4.85
CA ASN A 289 -6.40 -58.67 -5.44
C ASN A 289 -5.56 -57.66 -4.66
N SER A 290 -6.09 -57.15 -3.55
CA SER A 290 -5.43 -56.14 -2.74
C SER A 290 -4.16 -56.67 -2.09
N THR A 291 -3.09 -55.89 -2.24
CA THR A 291 -1.76 -56.19 -1.70
C THR A 291 -1.66 -55.81 -0.22
N ALA A 292 -0.59 -56.23 0.45
CA ALA A 292 -0.31 -55.77 1.82
C ALA A 292 -0.23 -54.24 1.93
N LYS A 293 0.25 -53.56 0.87
CA LYS A 293 0.27 -52.10 0.79
C LYS A 293 -1.13 -51.51 0.77
N ASP A 294 -2.04 -52.12 0.02
CA ASP A 294 -3.44 -51.69 -0.06
C ASP A 294 -4.13 -51.89 1.29
N TRP A 295 -3.86 -53.01 1.98
CA TRP A 295 -4.38 -53.27 3.33
C TRP A 295 -3.94 -52.22 4.34
N VAL A 296 -2.66 -51.84 4.33
CA VAL A 296 -2.13 -50.76 5.19
C VAL A 296 -2.80 -49.42 4.87
N TYR A 297 -2.96 -49.07 3.57
CA TYR A 297 -3.67 -47.85 3.19
C TYR A 297 -5.15 -47.86 3.58
N GLY A 298 -5.81 -49.01 3.49
CA GLY A 298 -7.20 -49.20 3.90
C GLY A 298 -7.37 -48.96 5.40
N ILE A 299 -6.50 -49.54 6.23
CA ILE A 299 -6.48 -49.30 7.68
C ILE A 299 -6.26 -47.82 7.97
N ILE A 300 -5.25 -47.20 7.33
CA ILE A 300 -4.96 -45.78 7.57
C ILE A 300 -6.13 -44.89 7.14
N GLY A 301 -6.72 -45.15 5.97
CA GLY A 301 -7.84 -44.39 5.42
C GLY A 301 -9.13 -44.53 6.23
N ALA A 302 -9.37 -45.67 6.87
CA ALA A 302 -10.54 -45.89 7.71
C ALA A 302 -10.40 -45.29 9.12
N THR A 303 -9.17 -45.21 9.64
CA THR A 303 -8.88 -44.83 11.04
C THR A 303 -8.53 -43.36 11.22
N THR A 304 -8.37 -42.61 10.13
CA THR A 304 -8.01 -41.19 10.16
C THR A 304 -8.93 -40.36 9.27
N GLU A 305 -9.27 -39.14 9.71
CA GLU A 305 -9.99 -38.19 8.88
C GLU A 305 -9.13 -37.77 7.68
N ALA A 306 -9.78 -37.41 6.56
CA ALA A 306 -9.10 -37.08 5.31
C ALA A 306 -8.09 -35.93 5.44
N ASP A 307 -8.30 -35.02 6.39
CA ASP A 307 -7.44 -33.88 6.66
C ASP A 307 -6.48 -34.08 7.86
N TYR A 308 -6.52 -35.25 8.53
CA TYR A 308 -5.66 -35.54 9.67
C TYR A 308 -4.18 -35.49 9.31
N TRP A 309 -3.76 -36.20 8.26
CA TRP A 309 -2.35 -36.24 7.85
C TRP A 309 -1.85 -34.89 7.35
N PRO A 310 -2.58 -34.15 6.49
CA PRO A 310 -2.25 -32.76 6.17
C PRO A 310 -2.11 -31.86 7.41
N LYS A 311 -3.01 -31.98 8.40
CA LYS A 311 -2.94 -31.21 9.66
C LYS A 311 -1.79 -31.64 10.57
N LYS A 312 -1.46 -32.93 10.67
CA LYS A 312 -0.28 -33.36 11.44
C LYS A 312 1.03 -33.00 10.77
N GLU A 313 1.05 -33.01 9.45
CA GLU A 313 2.16 -32.45 8.70
C GLU A 313 2.27 -30.94 8.94
N SER A 314 1.16 -30.22 9.16
CA SER A 314 1.19 -28.81 9.52
C SER A 314 1.68 -28.52 10.94
N GLU A 315 1.13 -29.23 11.94
CA GLU A 315 1.46 -29.06 13.36
C GLU A 315 2.92 -29.45 13.69
N SER A 316 3.49 -30.42 12.98
CA SER A 316 4.90 -30.84 13.14
C SER A 316 5.90 -29.90 12.45
N GLY A 317 5.42 -28.82 11.81
CA GLY A 317 6.25 -27.86 11.06
C GLY A 317 6.63 -28.33 9.66
N THR A 318 6.11 -29.47 9.20
CA THR A 318 6.34 -30.02 7.84
C THR A 318 5.37 -29.47 6.77
N GLU A 319 4.50 -28.51 7.10
CA GLU A 319 3.59 -27.84 6.13
C GLU A 319 4.34 -27.11 5.02
N LYS A 320 5.54 -26.61 5.33
CA LYS A 320 6.40 -26.02 4.31
C LYS A 320 7.09 -27.16 3.59
N VAL A 321 6.40 -27.73 2.61
CA VAL A 321 7.04 -28.54 1.58
C VAL A 321 8.23 -27.72 1.11
N SER A 322 9.44 -28.26 1.26
CA SER A 322 10.63 -27.50 0.93
C SER A 322 10.57 -27.01 -0.53
N VAL A 323 11.11 -25.82 -0.78
CA VAL A 323 11.25 -25.21 -2.12
C VAL A 323 11.84 -26.20 -3.13
N PHE A 324 12.64 -27.16 -2.69
CA PHE A 324 13.24 -28.20 -3.52
C PHE A 324 12.21 -29.22 -4.07
N TYR A 325 11.09 -29.46 -3.39
CA TYR A 325 10.12 -30.54 -3.69
C TYR A 325 8.73 -30.09 -4.14
N GLU A 326 8.33 -28.83 -3.95
CA GLU A 326 6.96 -28.36 -4.21
C GLU A 326 6.48 -28.54 -5.66
N LYS A 327 7.25 -28.01 -6.62
CA LYS A 327 6.82 -27.86 -8.03
C LYS A 327 7.48 -28.86 -8.97
N GLN A 328 8.42 -29.65 -8.47
CA GLN A 328 9.25 -30.52 -9.28
C GLN A 328 9.39 -31.88 -8.60
N LYS A 329 9.05 -32.95 -9.31
CA LYS A 329 9.06 -34.33 -8.80
C LYS A 329 10.17 -35.19 -9.40
N GLU A 330 10.78 -34.71 -10.48
CA GLU A 330 11.90 -35.37 -11.15
C GLU A 330 12.78 -34.36 -11.87
N ILE A 331 13.98 -34.79 -12.26
CA ILE A 331 14.85 -34.11 -13.23
C ILE A 331 14.89 -34.98 -14.47
N LYS A 332 14.32 -34.46 -15.56
CA LYS A 332 14.27 -35.15 -16.86
C LYS A 332 15.01 -34.38 -17.94
N PHE A 333 14.95 -33.06 -17.89
CA PHE A 333 15.54 -32.17 -18.88
C PHE A 333 16.66 -31.31 -18.29
N GLU A 334 17.49 -30.76 -19.17
CA GLU A 334 18.56 -29.86 -18.77
C GLU A 334 18.04 -28.58 -18.08
N SER A 335 16.86 -28.09 -18.48
CA SER A 335 16.18 -26.98 -17.80
C SER A 335 15.90 -27.27 -16.33
N ASP A 336 15.57 -28.52 -16.02
CA ASP A 336 15.25 -28.99 -14.67
C ASP A 336 16.50 -28.99 -13.79
N THR A 337 17.66 -29.35 -14.37
CA THR A 337 18.96 -29.27 -13.69
C THR A 337 19.32 -27.83 -13.35
N ASN A 338 19.01 -26.88 -14.24
CA ASN A 338 19.32 -25.47 -14.01
C ASN A 338 18.46 -24.90 -12.88
N THR A 339 17.15 -25.18 -12.88
CA THR A 339 16.24 -24.76 -11.80
C THR A 339 16.73 -25.29 -10.45
N MET A 340 17.07 -26.58 -10.37
CA MET A 340 17.57 -27.18 -9.13
C MET A 340 18.92 -26.59 -8.71
N SER A 341 19.82 -26.38 -9.67
CA SER A 341 21.12 -25.74 -9.44
C SER A 341 20.96 -24.34 -8.85
N ILE A 342 20.03 -23.53 -9.36
CA ILE A 342 19.74 -22.19 -8.84
C ILE A 342 19.20 -22.23 -7.41
N LYS A 343 18.29 -23.16 -7.09
CA LYS A 343 17.77 -23.32 -5.71
C LYS A 343 18.88 -23.58 -4.70
N VAL A 344 19.81 -24.49 -5.03
CA VAL A 344 20.97 -24.80 -4.16
C VAL A 344 21.89 -23.60 -4.01
N GLN A 345 22.23 -22.94 -5.13
CA GLN A 345 23.09 -21.76 -5.10
C GLN A 345 22.48 -20.62 -4.30
N TYR A 346 21.16 -20.40 -4.43
CA TYR A 346 20.46 -19.35 -3.71
C TYR A 346 20.35 -19.64 -2.21
N LEU A 347 20.13 -20.90 -1.81
CA LEU A 347 20.21 -21.31 -0.40
C LEU A 347 21.59 -21.01 0.19
N LEU A 348 22.68 -21.36 -0.52
CA LEU A 348 24.04 -21.03 -0.09
C LEU A 348 24.28 -19.52 0.03
N ALA A 349 23.71 -18.74 -0.89
CA ALA A 349 23.79 -17.29 -0.87
C ALA A 349 23.04 -16.69 0.32
N GLU A 350 21.85 -17.21 0.66
CA GLU A 350 21.09 -16.83 1.86
C GLU A 350 21.82 -17.19 3.15
N ILE A 351 22.47 -18.36 3.21
CA ILE A 351 23.32 -18.73 4.36
C ILE A 351 24.47 -17.74 4.52
N ASN A 352 25.14 -17.38 3.42
CA ASN A 352 26.24 -16.42 3.45
C ASN A 352 25.75 -15.03 3.89
N PHE A 353 24.62 -14.57 3.34
CA PHE A 353 23.96 -13.33 3.73
C PHE A 353 23.64 -13.31 5.23
N TYR A 354 23.03 -14.37 5.77
CA TYR A 354 22.72 -14.49 7.18
C TYR A 354 23.99 -14.41 8.04
N CYS A 355 25.04 -15.12 7.65
CA CYS A 355 26.32 -15.11 8.37
C CYS A 355 26.94 -13.71 8.37
N LYS A 356 26.92 -13.00 7.25
CA LYS A 356 27.42 -11.62 7.15
C LYS A 356 26.59 -10.64 7.97
N ALA A 357 25.27 -10.66 7.83
CA ALA A 357 24.35 -9.76 8.52
C ALA A 357 24.36 -9.96 10.05
N ASN A 358 24.68 -11.18 10.52
CA ASN A 358 24.85 -11.50 11.93
C ASN A 358 26.30 -11.41 12.42
N LYS A 359 27.23 -10.90 11.59
CA LYS A 359 28.67 -10.74 11.92
C LYS A 359 29.34 -12.05 12.33
N LEU A 360 28.90 -13.17 11.75
CA LEU A 360 29.46 -14.51 11.98
C LEU A 360 30.60 -14.82 11.01
N SER A 361 30.55 -14.30 9.78
CA SER A 361 31.62 -14.42 8.79
C SER A 361 31.59 -13.24 7.82
N ASP A 362 32.77 -12.84 7.32
CA ASP A 362 32.93 -11.87 6.25
C ASP A 362 33.34 -12.53 4.91
N ALA A 363 33.41 -13.86 4.86
CA ALA A 363 33.88 -14.62 3.71
C ALA A 363 32.85 -14.67 2.57
N ASN A 364 33.33 -14.91 1.35
CA ASN A 364 32.49 -15.25 0.22
C ASN A 364 32.35 -16.77 0.13
N PHE A 365 31.18 -17.31 0.51
CA PHE A 365 30.98 -18.77 0.50
C PHE A 365 31.05 -19.34 -0.91
N GLY A 366 30.70 -18.56 -1.94
CA GLY A 366 30.77 -19.00 -3.34
C GLY A 366 32.20 -19.37 -3.76
N GLU A 367 33.21 -18.62 -3.32
CA GLU A 367 34.62 -18.93 -3.59
C GLU A 367 35.08 -20.26 -2.99
N PHE A 368 34.50 -20.66 -1.84
CA PHE A 368 34.77 -21.94 -1.23
C PHE A 368 34.09 -23.07 -2.02
N PHE A 369 32.81 -22.93 -2.33
CA PHE A 369 32.04 -23.97 -3.02
C PHE A 369 32.40 -24.11 -4.51
N ASP A 370 33.06 -23.13 -5.13
CA ASP A 370 33.60 -23.27 -6.49
C ASP A 370 34.90 -24.11 -6.57
N LYS A 371 35.57 -24.34 -5.44
CA LYS A 371 36.80 -25.13 -5.39
C LYS A 371 36.48 -26.61 -5.30
N GLU A 372 37.35 -27.42 -5.90
CA GLU A 372 37.36 -28.86 -5.67
C GLU A 372 38.05 -29.18 -4.34
N PRO A 373 37.60 -30.19 -3.58
CA PRO A 373 36.54 -31.15 -3.93
C PRO A 373 35.10 -30.68 -3.60
N HIS A 374 34.92 -29.48 -3.04
CA HIS A 374 33.64 -29.02 -2.50
C HIS A 374 32.52 -28.93 -3.54
N ALA A 375 32.85 -28.43 -4.74
CA ALA A 375 31.90 -28.30 -5.84
C ALA A 375 31.24 -29.64 -6.21
N THR A 376 32.05 -30.68 -6.43
CA THR A 376 31.56 -32.02 -6.76
C THR A 376 30.88 -32.71 -5.57
N GLU A 377 31.46 -32.60 -4.37
CA GLU A 377 30.95 -33.30 -3.19
C GLU A 377 29.55 -32.81 -2.80
N VAL A 378 29.31 -31.50 -2.82
CA VAL A 378 27.98 -30.94 -2.55
C VAL A 378 26.97 -31.37 -3.61
N ALA A 379 27.36 -31.32 -4.90
CA ALA A 379 26.46 -31.73 -5.98
C ALA A 379 26.04 -33.20 -5.87
N LYS A 380 26.98 -34.10 -5.48
CA LYS A 380 26.68 -35.52 -5.22
C LYS A 380 25.72 -35.71 -4.06
N ARG A 381 25.97 -35.04 -2.92
CA ARG A 381 25.09 -35.15 -1.74
C ARG A 381 23.68 -34.63 -2.02
N VAL A 382 23.56 -33.55 -2.80
CA VAL A 382 22.24 -33.05 -3.25
C VAL A 382 21.54 -34.09 -4.11
N LYS A 383 22.23 -34.68 -5.10
CA LYS A 383 21.66 -35.74 -5.95
C LYS A 383 21.18 -36.92 -5.11
N GLU A 384 22.02 -37.40 -4.18
CA GLU A 384 21.68 -38.50 -3.28
C GLU A 384 20.47 -38.16 -2.41
N GLY A 385 20.44 -36.95 -1.84
CA GLY A 385 19.30 -36.45 -1.05
C GLY A 385 18.00 -36.39 -1.85
N LEU A 386 18.04 -35.89 -3.09
CA LEU A 386 16.89 -35.86 -3.99
C LEU A 386 16.39 -37.28 -4.29
N VAL A 387 17.28 -38.20 -4.65
CA VAL A 387 16.96 -39.61 -4.92
C VAL A 387 16.40 -40.30 -3.68
N GLN A 388 16.87 -39.97 -2.49
CA GLN A 388 16.38 -40.56 -1.23
C GLN A 388 15.13 -39.87 -0.69
N GLY A 389 14.75 -38.70 -1.21
CA GLY A 389 13.68 -37.86 -0.67
C GLY A 389 14.01 -37.20 0.68
N ALA A 390 15.30 -37.08 1.01
CA ALA A 390 15.79 -36.43 2.23
C ALA A 390 15.74 -34.89 2.11
N GLU A 391 15.57 -34.16 3.21
CA GLU A 391 15.61 -32.69 3.15
C GLU A 391 16.97 -32.18 2.65
N ILE A 392 16.96 -31.24 1.71
CA ILE A 392 18.17 -30.74 1.06
C ILE A 392 18.87 -29.68 1.93
N GLU A 393 18.11 -28.86 2.64
CA GLU A 393 18.63 -27.78 3.48
C GLU A 393 19.57 -28.35 4.57
N PRO A 394 19.20 -29.38 5.35
CA PRO A 394 20.11 -30.03 6.31
C PRO A 394 21.38 -30.61 5.69
N ILE A 395 21.32 -31.14 4.46
CA ILE A 395 22.51 -31.66 3.75
C ILE A 395 23.52 -30.53 3.55
N ILE A 396 23.05 -29.36 3.09
CA ILE A 396 23.88 -28.17 2.91
C ILE A 396 24.40 -27.64 4.24
N TYR A 397 23.55 -27.51 5.26
CA TYR A 397 23.97 -27.05 6.59
C TYR A 397 25.02 -27.95 7.22
N ASN A 398 24.87 -29.27 7.10
CA ASN A 398 25.83 -30.23 7.66
C ASN A 398 27.18 -30.15 6.95
N TYR A 399 27.19 -29.90 5.64
CA TYR A 399 28.43 -29.65 4.91
C TYR A 399 29.13 -28.38 5.41
N ILE A 400 28.39 -27.28 5.55
CA ILE A 400 28.90 -26.02 6.10
C ILE A 400 29.44 -26.21 7.51
N ASN A 401 28.71 -26.89 8.39
CA ASN A 401 29.14 -27.17 9.76
C ASN A 401 30.37 -28.07 9.85
N SER A 402 30.61 -28.92 8.85
CA SER A 402 31.83 -29.74 8.76
C SER A 402 33.07 -28.92 8.34
N HIS A 403 32.85 -27.77 7.68
CA HIS A 403 33.88 -26.87 7.15
C HIS A 403 33.79 -25.44 7.72
N TYR A 404 33.14 -25.25 8.87
CA TYR A 404 32.74 -23.93 9.37
C TYR A 404 33.93 -22.98 9.52
N ALA A 405 35.07 -23.48 10.00
CA ALA A 405 36.29 -22.69 10.19
C ALA A 405 36.88 -22.18 8.87
N GLU A 406 36.82 -22.98 7.79
CA GLU A 406 37.28 -22.58 6.45
C GLU A 406 36.38 -21.51 5.82
N LEU A 407 35.11 -21.48 6.23
CA LEU A 407 34.12 -20.47 5.87
C LEU A 407 34.18 -19.23 6.78
N GLY A 408 35.20 -19.11 7.64
CA GLY A 408 35.40 -17.97 8.52
C GLY A 408 34.44 -17.89 9.70
N LEU A 409 33.71 -18.97 10.01
CA LEU A 409 32.85 -19.06 11.18
C LEU A 409 33.66 -19.49 12.41
N THR A 410 33.32 -18.96 13.57
CA THR A 410 33.95 -19.35 14.86
C THR A 410 33.30 -20.57 15.50
N SER A 411 32.05 -20.88 15.13
CA SER A 411 31.30 -22.05 15.58
C SER A 411 30.39 -22.57 14.47
N GLN A 412 29.91 -23.79 14.64
CA GLN A 412 28.86 -24.35 13.78
C GLN A 412 27.56 -23.54 13.89
N LEU A 413 26.77 -23.53 12.82
CA LEU A 413 25.41 -23.00 12.82
C LEU A 413 24.52 -23.90 13.68
N SER A 414 23.88 -23.28 14.67
CA SER A 414 22.93 -23.93 15.58
C SER A 414 21.62 -24.31 14.88
N SER A 415 20.81 -25.18 15.49
CA SER A 415 19.48 -25.53 14.96
C SER A 415 18.58 -24.31 14.75
N LYS A 416 18.56 -23.37 15.70
CA LYS A 416 17.77 -22.14 15.59
C LYS A 416 18.21 -21.26 14.42
N GLN A 417 19.51 -21.09 14.22
CA GLN A 417 20.03 -20.31 13.08
C GLN A 417 19.68 -20.97 11.74
N ARG A 418 19.76 -22.31 11.67
CA ARG A 418 19.38 -23.06 10.47
C ARG A 418 17.90 -22.88 10.14
N GLU A 419 17.02 -22.94 11.15
CA GLU A 419 15.59 -22.68 11.00
C GLU A 419 15.32 -21.27 10.48
N GLU A 420 15.88 -20.24 11.11
CA GLU A 420 15.74 -18.83 10.67
C GLU A 420 16.20 -18.63 9.21
N ILE A 421 17.30 -19.29 8.80
CA ILE A 421 17.78 -19.23 7.42
C ILE A 421 16.81 -19.93 6.47
N THR A 422 16.34 -21.14 6.80
CA THR A 422 15.39 -21.87 5.95
C THR A 422 14.13 -21.04 5.74
N GLU A 423 13.59 -20.42 6.79
CA GLU A 423 12.41 -19.58 6.67
C GLU A 423 12.62 -18.38 5.75
N LYS A 424 13.75 -17.67 5.89
CA LYS A 424 14.08 -16.54 5.01
C LYS A 424 14.34 -16.97 3.58
N PHE A 425 15.02 -18.10 3.37
CA PHE A 425 15.21 -18.69 2.05
C PHE A 425 13.88 -19.02 1.38
N THR A 426 12.98 -19.72 2.08
CA THR A 426 11.65 -20.06 1.56
C THR A 426 10.87 -18.81 1.18
N GLN A 427 10.75 -17.85 2.11
CA GLN A 427 10.02 -16.60 1.88
C GLN A 427 10.57 -15.83 0.67
N ARG A 428 11.88 -15.60 0.61
CA ARG A 428 12.49 -14.80 -0.45
C ARG A 428 12.51 -15.53 -1.79
N TYR A 429 12.73 -16.84 -1.80
CA TYR A 429 12.70 -17.61 -3.05
C TYR A 429 11.31 -17.57 -3.69
N HIS A 430 10.22 -17.67 -2.92
CA HIS A 430 8.87 -17.53 -3.49
C HIS A 430 8.59 -16.15 -4.08
N ILE A 431 9.26 -15.09 -3.57
CA ILE A 431 9.16 -13.76 -4.17
C ILE A 431 9.84 -13.73 -5.55
N ILE A 432 10.97 -14.43 -5.72
CA ILE A 432 11.79 -14.37 -6.94
C ILE A 432 11.65 -15.58 -7.88
N GLU A 433 10.87 -16.60 -7.55
CA GLU A 433 10.81 -17.86 -8.31
C GLU A 433 10.36 -17.68 -9.76
N ASN A 434 9.60 -16.62 -10.03
CA ASN A 434 9.13 -16.25 -11.36
C ASN A 434 10.02 -15.20 -12.04
N SER A 435 11.15 -14.82 -11.41
CA SER A 435 12.06 -13.82 -11.96
C SER A 435 12.52 -14.21 -13.37
N PRO A 436 12.61 -13.24 -14.30
CA PRO A 436 13.11 -13.46 -15.66
C PRO A 436 14.58 -13.91 -15.66
N HIS A 437 15.36 -13.40 -14.71
CA HIS A 437 16.80 -13.61 -14.59
C HIS A 437 17.17 -14.00 -13.16
N PHE A 438 18.09 -14.96 -13.00
CA PHE A 438 18.60 -15.42 -11.70
C PHE A 438 20.10 -15.11 -11.54
N ASP A 439 20.59 -14.13 -12.29
CA ASP A 439 22.01 -13.78 -12.34
C ASP A 439 22.50 -13.10 -11.06
N GLU A 440 21.67 -12.22 -10.51
CA GLU A 440 21.95 -11.52 -9.27
C GLU A 440 20.67 -11.04 -8.56
N PHE A 441 20.75 -10.93 -7.24
CA PHE A 441 19.70 -10.35 -6.40
C PHE A 441 20.33 -9.44 -5.35
N PHE A 442 19.69 -8.30 -5.09
CA PHE A 442 20.05 -7.43 -3.97
C PHE A 442 19.13 -7.75 -2.79
N VAL A 443 19.71 -8.14 -1.66
CA VAL A 443 18.97 -8.58 -0.47
C VAL A 443 19.27 -7.64 0.69
N ALA A 444 18.23 -7.19 1.39
CA ALA A 444 18.31 -6.33 2.56
C ALA A 444 17.60 -6.96 3.77
N ASP A 445 18.13 -6.68 4.95
CA ASP A 445 17.51 -6.93 6.25
C ASP A 445 17.21 -5.58 6.91
N PRO A 446 15.99 -5.03 6.72
CA PRO A 446 15.61 -3.74 7.28
C PRO A 446 15.33 -3.81 8.79
N ASP A 447 15.36 -4.99 9.40
CA ASP A 447 15.25 -5.18 10.85
C ASP A 447 16.63 -5.11 11.54
N LYS A 448 17.70 -5.05 10.74
CA LYS A 448 19.08 -4.78 11.18
C LYS A 448 19.51 -3.34 10.85
N LYS A 449 20.39 -2.81 11.71
CA LYS A 449 21.01 -1.50 11.53
C LYS A 449 21.94 -1.47 10.32
N GLY A 450 21.77 -0.47 9.48
CA GLY A 450 22.65 -0.15 8.35
C GLY A 450 22.18 1.08 7.58
N ASN A 451 22.77 1.33 6.41
CA ASN A 451 22.47 2.50 5.58
C ASN A 451 21.42 2.24 4.49
N ILE A 452 20.90 1.00 4.39
CA ILE A 452 19.79 0.65 3.51
C ILE A 452 18.50 0.49 4.31
N PHE A 453 17.41 0.98 3.74
CA PHE A 453 16.07 1.06 4.30
C PHE A 453 15.06 0.40 3.37
N SER A 454 13.98 -0.13 3.93
CA SER A 454 12.77 -0.45 3.15
C SER A 454 11.74 0.65 3.36
N HIS A 455 11.25 1.25 2.27
CA HIS A 455 10.22 2.29 2.31
C HIS A 455 9.38 2.25 1.04
N GLN A 456 8.05 2.18 1.18
CA GLN A 456 7.10 2.20 0.05
C GLN A 456 7.39 1.12 -1.01
N GLY A 457 7.76 -0.09 -0.59
CA GLY A 457 8.07 -1.21 -1.48
C GLY A 457 9.38 -1.03 -2.25
N ARG A 458 10.32 -0.25 -1.73
CA ARG A 458 11.63 0.00 -2.33
C ARG A 458 12.75 -0.15 -1.32
N MET A 459 13.82 -0.80 -1.72
CA MET A 459 15.08 -0.76 -1.00
C MET A 459 15.82 0.51 -1.37
N SER A 460 16.04 1.36 -0.38
CA SER A 460 16.47 2.74 -0.56
C SER A 460 17.65 3.07 0.34
N CYS A 461 18.42 4.07 -0.05
CA CYS A 461 19.38 4.74 0.84
C CYS A 461 18.89 6.14 1.18
N HIS A 462 19.47 6.75 2.22
CA HIS A 462 19.16 8.15 2.50
C HIS A 462 19.77 9.04 1.41
N PHE A 463 18.96 9.92 0.81
CA PHE A 463 19.43 10.84 -0.24
C PHE A 463 20.65 11.67 0.18
N LEU A 464 20.76 12.07 1.45
CA LEU A 464 21.89 12.84 1.96
C LEU A 464 23.19 12.03 2.02
N ASP A 465 23.14 10.71 2.26
CA ASP A 465 24.32 9.83 2.19
C ASP A 465 24.85 9.77 0.75
N PHE A 466 23.94 9.56 -0.20
CA PHE A 466 24.27 9.61 -1.63
C PHE A 466 24.80 10.98 -2.06
N PHE A 467 24.11 12.07 -1.68
CA PHE A 467 24.50 13.43 -2.04
C PHE A 467 25.89 13.78 -1.49
N ALA A 468 26.18 13.44 -0.23
CA ALA A 468 27.49 13.69 0.38
C ALA A 468 28.62 12.95 -0.37
N ARG A 469 28.39 11.70 -0.79
CA ARG A 469 29.36 10.91 -1.56
C ARG A 469 29.54 11.42 -2.98
N GLN A 470 28.44 11.66 -3.70
CA GLN A 470 28.47 12.12 -5.09
C GLN A 470 29.12 13.51 -5.20
N THR A 471 28.85 14.41 -4.26
CA THR A 471 29.49 15.73 -4.21
C THR A 471 30.87 15.72 -3.56
N LYS A 472 31.32 14.58 -3.00
CA LYS A 472 32.56 14.42 -2.23
C LYS A 472 32.68 15.43 -1.08
N GLY A 473 31.55 15.70 -0.41
CA GLY A 473 31.44 16.64 0.71
C GLY A 473 31.67 18.11 0.34
N LYS A 474 31.70 18.47 -0.95
CA LYS A 474 31.98 19.84 -1.41
C LYS A 474 30.82 20.82 -1.18
N HIS A 475 29.60 20.32 -1.01
CA HIS A 475 28.42 21.14 -0.77
C HIS A 475 27.90 20.90 0.66
N PRO A 476 27.81 21.93 1.52
CA PRO A 476 27.30 21.78 2.87
C PRO A 476 25.79 21.45 2.86
N LEU A 477 25.34 20.69 3.86
CA LEU A 477 23.92 20.31 4.01
C LEU A 477 23.09 21.37 4.76
N GLY A 478 23.73 22.37 5.38
CA GLY A 478 23.05 23.37 6.21
C GLY A 478 22.32 22.70 7.37
N ASP A 479 21.06 23.09 7.59
CA ASP A 479 20.23 22.55 8.68
C ASP A 479 19.87 21.05 8.50
N LEU A 480 20.11 20.48 7.31
CA LEU A 480 19.89 19.05 7.05
C LEU A 480 21.05 18.16 7.55
N ALA A 481 22.14 18.74 8.06
CA ALA A 481 23.38 18.00 8.39
C ALA A 481 23.24 16.92 9.48
N GLY A 482 22.16 16.90 10.26
CA GLY A 482 21.88 15.87 11.28
C GLY A 482 20.74 14.91 10.93
N HIS A 483 20.18 14.98 9.72
CA HIS A 483 19.02 14.17 9.35
C HIS A 483 19.37 12.71 9.09
N GLN A 484 20.55 12.44 8.53
CA GLN A 484 21.01 11.07 8.31
C GLN A 484 21.17 10.33 9.65
N GLU A 485 21.81 10.96 10.64
CA GLU A 485 22.00 10.42 11.98
C GLU A 485 20.67 10.27 12.71
N ALA A 486 19.74 11.22 12.55
CA ALA A 486 18.41 11.13 13.14
C ALA A 486 17.64 9.89 12.64
N LEU A 487 17.68 9.62 11.33
CA LEU A 487 17.03 8.43 10.76
C LEU A 487 17.70 7.14 11.27
N GLN A 488 19.03 7.13 11.38
CA GLN A 488 19.78 5.99 11.93
C GLN A 488 19.47 5.72 13.41
N ALA A 489 19.13 6.77 14.18
CA ALA A 489 18.71 6.67 15.57
C ALA A 489 17.28 6.11 15.74
N GLY A 490 16.50 5.98 14.65
CA GLY A 490 15.18 5.34 14.64
C GLY A 490 15.19 3.89 15.13
N THR A 491 14.02 3.29 15.34
CA THR A 491 13.92 1.93 15.90
C THR A 491 14.15 0.81 14.89
N SER A 492 13.81 1.03 13.62
CA SER A 492 13.94 0.08 12.52
C SER A 492 14.35 0.78 11.22
N ASN A 493 14.99 0.06 10.30
CA ASN A 493 15.23 0.53 8.94
C ASN A 493 14.05 0.19 7.99
N ARG A 494 13.02 -0.49 8.50
CA ARG A 494 11.72 -0.69 7.83
C ARG A 494 10.83 0.50 8.12
N LEU A 495 10.84 1.48 7.23
CA LEU A 495 10.11 2.73 7.38
C LEU A 495 8.65 2.55 7.00
N HIS A 496 7.76 3.15 7.78
CA HIS A 496 6.33 3.10 7.48
C HIS A 496 6.02 3.79 6.15
N HIS A 497 5.08 3.23 5.38
CA HIS A 497 4.77 3.69 4.01
C HIS A 497 4.03 5.04 3.94
N LYS A 498 3.50 5.52 5.08
CA LYS A 498 2.83 6.82 5.26
C LYS A 498 3.39 7.54 6.50
N ASN A 499 3.17 8.85 6.57
CA ASN A 499 3.71 9.73 7.61
C ASN A 499 2.68 9.95 8.72
N GLU A 500 2.77 9.15 9.79
CA GLU A 500 1.82 9.21 10.90
C GLU A 500 1.74 10.59 11.57
N ILE A 501 2.85 11.34 11.63
CA ILE A 501 2.84 12.67 12.25
C ILE A 501 1.98 13.68 11.47
N VAL A 502 1.90 13.54 10.15
CA VAL A 502 0.99 14.36 9.31
C VAL A 502 -0.46 13.95 9.58
N ALA A 503 -0.74 12.65 9.62
CA ALA A 503 -2.07 12.12 9.92
C ALA A 503 -2.56 12.54 11.32
N GLN A 504 -1.69 12.44 12.33
CA GLN A 504 -1.95 12.87 13.70
C GLN A 504 -2.27 14.36 13.80
N GLY A 505 -1.65 15.20 12.96
CA GLY A 505 -1.98 16.62 12.85
C GLY A 505 -3.46 16.85 12.54
N TYR A 506 -4.07 16.00 11.69
CA TYR A 506 -5.49 16.04 11.35
C TYR A 506 -6.38 15.31 12.38
N GLU A 507 -5.96 14.14 12.85
CA GLU A 507 -6.71 13.34 13.83
C GLU A 507 -6.96 14.12 15.15
N LYS A 508 -6.01 14.99 15.54
CA LYS A 508 -6.19 15.90 16.68
C LYS A 508 -7.46 16.77 16.56
N PHE A 509 -7.83 17.22 15.36
CA PHE A 509 -9.06 17.98 15.13
C PHE A 509 -10.32 17.12 15.31
N ASP A 510 -10.28 15.88 14.84
CA ASP A 510 -11.42 14.97 15.00
C ASP A 510 -11.60 14.56 16.47
N GLN A 511 -10.50 14.32 17.20
CA GLN A 511 -10.51 14.09 18.65
C GLN A 511 -11.03 15.31 19.42
N PHE A 512 -10.57 16.53 19.06
CA PHE A 512 -11.07 17.77 19.64
C PHE A 512 -12.58 17.92 19.46
N LYS A 513 -13.07 17.71 18.24
CA LYS A 513 -14.51 17.73 17.95
C LYS A 513 -15.27 16.68 18.76
N LYS A 514 -14.79 15.43 18.82
CA LYS A 514 -15.42 14.34 19.58
C LYS A 514 -15.56 14.69 21.06
N GLU A 515 -14.52 15.25 21.68
CA GLU A 515 -14.59 15.64 23.08
C GLU A 515 -15.53 16.84 23.30
N VAL A 516 -15.52 17.84 22.43
CA VAL A 516 -16.49 18.96 22.47
C VAL A 516 -17.92 18.45 22.38
N VAL A 517 -18.22 17.58 21.40
CA VAL A 517 -19.55 17.00 21.21
C VAL A 517 -19.98 16.21 22.45
N LYS A 518 -19.09 15.37 22.99
CA LYS A 518 -19.35 14.59 24.21
C LYS A 518 -19.65 15.48 25.41
N LEU A 519 -18.83 16.50 25.69
CA LEU A 519 -19.03 17.40 26.83
C LEU A 519 -20.30 18.24 26.71
N LEU A 520 -20.68 18.63 25.49
CA LEU A 520 -21.96 19.28 25.21
C LEU A 520 -23.15 18.34 25.46
N ALA A 521 -23.07 17.09 25.01
CA ALA A 521 -24.12 16.08 25.20
C ALA A 521 -24.30 15.72 26.70
N GLU A 522 -23.20 15.60 27.44
CA GLU A 522 -23.20 15.35 28.89
C GLU A 522 -23.61 16.60 29.72
N SER A 523 -23.82 17.75 29.08
CA SER A 523 -24.19 19.02 29.71
C SER A 523 -23.22 19.48 30.80
N LYS A 524 -21.92 19.45 30.47
CA LYS A 524 -20.77 19.73 31.34
C LYS A 524 -20.08 21.05 30.97
N PRO A 525 -20.67 22.22 31.29
CA PRO A 525 -20.17 23.53 30.83
C PRO A 525 -18.81 23.90 31.43
N LYS A 526 -18.53 23.49 32.67
CA LYS A 526 -17.24 23.77 33.31
C LYS A 526 -16.13 22.92 32.70
N GLU A 527 -16.34 21.61 32.60
CA GLU A 527 -15.33 20.72 32.00
C GLU A 527 -15.05 21.09 30.52
N LEU A 528 -16.06 21.57 29.78
CA LEU A 528 -15.85 22.10 28.43
C LEU A 528 -14.95 23.33 28.42
N LEU A 529 -15.14 24.29 29.32
CA LEU A 529 -14.25 25.45 29.42
C LEU A 529 -12.83 25.05 29.81
N ASP A 530 -12.69 24.19 30.82
CA ASP A 530 -11.40 23.65 31.26
C ASP A 530 -10.69 22.93 30.09
N TYR A 531 -11.44 22.17 29.28
CA TYR A 531 -10.93 21.51 28.08
C TYR A 531 -10.50 22.50 26.99
N LEU A 532 -11.29 23.55 26.73
CA LEU A 532 -10.98 24.55 25.70
C LEU A 532 -9.70 25.35 26.00
N VAL A 533 -9.43 25.63 27.29
CA VAL A 533 -8.24 26.40 27.71
C VAL A 533 -7.04 25.53 28.09
N ALA A 534 -7.23 24.22 28.26
CA ALA A 534 -6.12 23.29 28.44
C ALA A 534 -5.14 23.40 27.27
N THR A 535 -3.85 23.32 27.58
CA THR A 535 -2.78 23.55 26.61
C THR A 535 -2.11 22.27 26.16
N SER A 536 -1.72 22.22 24.89
CA SER A 536 -0.82 21.20 24.35
C SER A 536 0.59 21.31 24.98
N PRO A 537 1.50 20.35 24.74
CA PRO A 537 2.88 20.41 25.24
C PRO A 537 3.69 21.66 24.79
N THR A 538 3.26 22.34 23.73
CA THR A 538 3.85 23.59 23.23
C THR A 538 3.26 24.84 23.89
N GLY A 539 2.27 24.69 24.79
CA GLY A 539 1.59 25.78 25.48
C GLY A 539 0.44 26.40 24.68
N VAL A 540 -0.01 25.79 23.57
CA VAL A 540 -1.11 26.30 22.76
C VAL A 540 -2.45 25.80 23.33
N PRO A 541 -3.46 26.67 23.56
CA PRO A 541 -4.74 26.26 24.11
C PRO A 541 -5.58 25.45 23.08
N ASN A 542 -6.36 24.48 23.54
CA ASN A 542 -7.17 23.60 22.68
C ASN A 542 -8.19 24.35 21.80
N TYR A 543 -8.71 25.49 22.24
CA TYR A 543 -9.62 26.31 21.42
C TYR A 543 -8.96 26.84 20.13
N SER A 544 -7.64 26.73 19.98
CA SER A 544 -6.93 26.90 18.70
C SER A 544 -7.45 25.98 17.59
N MET A 545 -8.07 24.85 17.94
CA MET A 545 -8.63 23.86 17.02
C MET A 545 -10.11 24.09 16.68
N LEU A 546 -10.71 25.19 17.17
CA LEU A 546 -12.06 25.57 16.74
C LEU A 546 -12.12 25.75 15.22
N SER A 547 -13.21 25.27 14.64
CA SER A 547 -13.58 25.47 13.23
C SER A 547 -15.07 25.85 13.18
N LYS A 548 -15.61 26.14 11.99
CA LYS A 548 -17.05 26.45 11.85
C LYS A 548 -17.96 25.42 12.51
N GLU A 549 -17.63 24.14 12.38
CA GLU A 549 -18.43 23.02 12.91
C GLU A 549 -18.48 23.07 14.45
N THR A 550 -17.32 23.07 15.11
CA THR A 550 -17.25 23.07 16.59
C THR A 550 -17.65 24.41 17.19
N GLN A 551 -17.37 25.53 16.51
CA GLN A 551 -17.85 26.86 16.89
C GLN A 551 -19.37 26.88 16.93
N ASN A 552 -20.03 26.37 15.88
CA ASN A 552 -21.48 26.32 15.82
C ASN A 552 -22.05 25.38 16.89
N TYR A 553 -21.48 24.18 17.07
CA TYR A 553 -21.93 23.23 18.09
C TYR A 553 -21.95 23.82 19.49
N ILE A 554 -21.01 24.71 19.81
CA ILE A 554 -20.96 25.38 21.11
C ILE A 554 -21.89 26.60 21.13
N ALA A 555 -21.81 27.49 20.14
CA ALA A 555 -22.50 28.79 20.13
C ALA A 555 -24.04 28.67 20.00
N TYR A 556 -24.52 27.60 19.34
CA TYR A 556 -25.94 27.30 19.19
C TYR A 556 -26.44 26.25 20.19
N ASN A 557 -25.59 25.75 21.09
CA ASN A 557 -26.03 24.76 22.07
C ASN A 557 -26.98 25.38 23.11
N ARG A 558 -27.96 24.59 23.56
CA ARG A 558 -28.81 24.91 24.72
C ARG A 558 -28.01 25.23 25.99
N ASN A 559 -26.82 24.65 26.14
CA ASN A 559 -25.94 24.86 27.28
C ASN A 559 -25.08 26.14 27.19
N TRP A 560 -25.11 26.87 26.06
CA TRP A 560 -24.34 28.11 25.89
C TRP A 560 -24.51 29.14 27.03
N PRO A 561 -25.70 29.43 27.58
CA PRO A 561 -25.85 30.39 28.66
C PRO A 561 -25.10 29.98 29.93
N ALA A 562 -25.06 28.68 30.21
CA ALA A 562 -24.32 28.14 31.35
C ALA A 562 -22.81 28.25 31.11
N ILE A 563 -22.35 27.94 29.89
CA ILE A 563 -20.94 28.10 29.47
C ILE A 563 -20.51 29.56 29.59
N GLN A 564 -21.30 30.50 29.06
CA GLN A 564 -21.01 31.93 29.13
C GLN A 564 -20.92 32.42 30.58
N LYS A 565 -21.87 32.04 31.44
CA LYS A 565 -21.86 32.42 32.86
C LYS A 565 -20.64 31.88 33.60
N GLU A 566 -20.23 30.66 33.30
CA GLU A 566 -19.03 30.07 33.91
C GLU A 566 -17.75 30.75 33.42
N LEU A 567 -17.69 31.14 32.15
CA LEU A 567 -16.59 31.91 31.54
C LEU A 567 -16.46 33.31 32.15
N GLU A 568 -17.57 33.98 32.43
CA GLU A 568 -17.60 35.29 33.09
C GLU A 568 -17.18 35.18 34.57
N LYS A 569 -17.57 34.11 35.26
CA LYS A 569 -17.34 33.90 36.70
C LYS A 569 -15.91 33.43 37.03
N THR A 570 -15.30 32.59 36.20
CA THR A 570 -14.01 31.97 36.50
C THR A 570 -12.89 33.00 36.60
N THR A 571 -11.97 32.83 37.55
CA THR A 571 -10.75 33.67 37.67
C THR A 571 -9.51 33.00 37.11
N ASP A 572 -9.62 31.72 36.73
CA ASP A 572 -8.46 30.87 36.38
C ASP A 572 -8.06 31.03 34.91
N ILE A 573 -8.93 31.61 34.08
CA ILE A 573 -8.70 31.84 32.64
C ILE A 573 -8.16 33.27 32.44
N PRO A 574 -7.02 33.45 31.74
CA PRO A 574 -6.50 34.76 31.38
C PRO A 574 -7.49 35.63 30.58
N GLU A 575 -7.51 36.94 30.86
CA GLU A 575 -8.50 37.86 30.28
C GLU A 575 -8.46 37.91 28.75
N ASN A 576 -7.29 37.79 28.14
CA ASN A 576 -7.14 37.71 26.69
C ASN A 576 -7.83 36.46 26.11
N GLN A 577 -7.72 35.30 26.77
CA GLN A 577 -8.38 34.07 26.34
C GLN A 577 -9.89 34.15 26.55
N LYS A 578 -10.36 34.79 27.63
CA LYS A 578 -11.79 35.05 27.82
C LYS A 578 -12.37 35.90 26.69
N GLN A 579 -11.68 36.98 26.31
CA GLN A 579 -12.11 37.84 25.21
C GLN A 579 -12.13 37.09 23.88
N ASP A 580 -11.13 36.25 23.61
CA ASP A 580 -11.11 35.39 22.42
C ASP A 580 -12.31 34.43 22.40
N LEU A 581 -12.57 33.69 23.49
CA LEU A 581 -13.68 32.75 23.59
C LEU A 581 -15.04 33.46 23.47
N LEU A 582 -15.21 34.62 24.11
CA LEU A 582 -16.43 35.42 23.97
C LEU A 582 -16.62 35.93 22.54
N ARG A 583 -15.54 36.32 21.85
CA ARG A 583 -15.61 36.73 20.45
C ARG A 583 -16.00 35.55 19.54
N LEU A 584 -15.45 34.37 19.77
CA LEU A 584 -15.67 33.20 18.93
C LEU A 584 -17.00 32.50 19.21
N LEU A 585 -17.47 32.49 20.45
CA LEU A 585 -18.59 31.62 20.85
C LEU A 585 -19.86 32.41 21.22
N SER A 586 -19.75 33.70 21.58
CA SER A 586 -20.93 34.52 21.87
C SER A 586 -21.49 35.17 20.61
N ARG A 587 -22.64 34.68 20.15
CA ARG A 587 -23.41 35.28 19.04
C ARG A 587 -23.81 36.74 19.29
N ASN A 588 -23.78 37.18 20.54
CA ASN A 588 -24.12 38.55 20.94
C ASN A 588 -22.93 39.52 20.84
N ASN A 589 -21.71 39.01 20.65
CA ASN A 589 -20.51 39.84 20.53
C ASN A 589 -20.53 40.63 19.22
N LEU A 590 -20.25 41.93 19.30
CA LEU A 590 -20.19 42.81 18.12
C LEU A 590 -19.05 42.45 17.16
N GLN A 591 -18.01 41.77 17.65
CA GLN A 591 -16.87 41.28 16.88
C GLN A 591 -16.98 39.78 16.56
N TYR A 592 -18.15 39.17 16.74
CA TYR A 592 -18.37 37.78 16.36
C TYR A 592 -18.11 37.60 14.87
N ASP A 593 -17.20 36.69 14.54
CA ASP A 593 -16.87 36.32 13.17
C ASP A 593 -16.78 34.78 13.08
N ASN A 594 -17.19 34.24 11.93
CA ASN A 594 -17.28 32.80 11.75
C ASN A 594 -15.93 32.28 11.24
N LEU A 595 -15.40 31.27 11.93
CA LEU A 595 -14.31 30.47 11.40
C LEU A 595 -14.79 29.72 10.16
N SER A 596 -13.85 29.31 9.31
CA SER A 596 -14.12 28.46 8.16
C SER A 596 -14.34 27.01 8.62
N ALA A 597 -15.16 26.25 7.86
CA ALA A 597 -15.18 24.80 8.02
C ALA A 597 -13.82 24.22 7.63
N ILE A 598 -13.44 23.05 8.17
CA ILE A 598 -12.19 22.38 7.81
C ILE A 598 -12.48 20.97 7.31
N THR A 599 -11.66 20.51 6.36
CA THR A 599 -11.66 19.12 5.89
C THR A 599 -10.27 18.76 5.40
N TRP A 600 -9.98 17.46 5.31
CA TRP A 600 -8.77 16.89 4.72
C TRP A 600 -9.13 15.58 4.01
N SER A 601 -8.22 15.08 3.18
CA SER A 601 -8.45 13.82 2.46
C SER A 601 -8.21 12.61 3.36
N LYS A 602 -9.25 11.78 3.53
CA LYS A 602 -9.17 10.46 4.21
C LYS A 602 -8.41 9.40 3.40
N TYR A 603 -8.02 9.72 2.16
CA TYR A 603 -7.39 8.78 1.22
C TYR A 603 -5.95 9.16 0.91
N SER A 604 -5.44 10.27 1.47
CA SER A 604 -4.09 10.76 1.20
C SER A 604 -2.96 9.86 1.68
N SER A 605 -3.29 8.82 2.46
CA SER A 605 -2.37 7.76 2.89
C SER A 605 -2.16 6.67 1.83
N LYS A 606 -3.07 6.53 0.85
CA LYS A 606 -3.01 5.48 -0.18
C LYS A 606 -2.04 5.88 -1.30
N PRO A 607 -1.45 4.92 -2.02
CA PRO A 607 -0.73 5.20 -3.25
C PRO A 607 -1.64 5.86 -4.29
N LEU A 608 -1.08 6.75 -5.09
CA LEU A 608 -1.82 7.43 -6.15
C LEU A 608 -1.90 6.53 -7.38
N LEU A 609 -3.12 6.29 -7.87
CA LEU A 609 -3.42 5.40 -9.00
C LEU A 609 -2.63 5.78 -10.26
N ASP A 610 -2.54 7.08 -10.54
CA ASP A 610 -1.80 7.61 -11.69
C ASP A 610 -0.30 7.36 -11.59
N VAL A 611 0.25 7.41 -10.37
CA VAL A 611 1.65 7.09 -10.11
C VAL A 611 1.93 5.61 -10.38
N GLU A 612 1.09 4.71 -9.89
CA GLU A 612 1.29 3.25 -10.04
C GLU A 612 1.08 2.77 -11.47
N LEU A 613 0.02 3.23 -12.16
CA LEU A 613 -0.19 2.96 -13.58
C LEU A 613 0.98 3.44 -14.44
N ASN A 614 1.56 4.60 -14.12
CA ASN A 614 2.71 5.10 -14.87
C ASN A 614 3.95 4.24 -14.66
N LYS A 615 4.21 3.71 -13.44
CA LYS A 615 5.33 2.78 -13.20
C LYS A 615 5.23 1.56 -14.12
N ILE A 616 4.04 0.97 -14.23
CA ILE A 616 3.79 -0.17 -15.12
C ILE A 616 4.06 0.21 -16.57
N ALA A 617 3.55 1.36 -17.02
CA ALA A 617 3.78 1.83 -18.39
C ALA A 617 5.27 2.06 -18.71
N GLU A 618 6.06 2.54 -17.75
CA GLU A 618 7.51 2.71 -17.92
C GLU A 618 8.26 1.40 -17.94
N GLY A 619 7.92 0.47 -17.05
CA GLY A 619 8.47 -0.88 -17.08
C GLY A 619 8.26 -1.51 -18.45
N LEU A 620 7.03 -1.48 -18.97
CA LEU A 620 6.70 -1.99 -20.31
C LEU A 620 7.56 -1.39 -21.43
N ASP A 621 7.74 -0.05 -21.45
CA ASP A 621 8.56 0.63 -22.46
C ASP A 621 10.06 0.36 -22.29
N LEU A 622 10.56 0.35 -21.05
CA LEU A 622 11.96 0.09 -20.72
C LEU A 622 12.34 -1.35 -21.06
N THR A 623 11.53 -2.33 -20.65
CA THR A 623 11.70 -3.75 -20.99
C THR A 623 11.72 -3.92 -22.52
N ALA A 624 10.81 -3.28 -23.26
CA ALA A 624 10.80 -3.32 -24.73
C ALA A 624 12.07 -2.69 -25.35
N LYS A 625 12.54 -1.55 -24.83
CA LYS A 625 13.77 -0.88 -25.32
C LYS A 625 15.01 -1.72 -25.05
N ILE A 626 15.18 -2.20 -23.82
CA ILE A 626 16.30 -3.02 -23.40
C ILE A 626 16.31 -4.33 -24.19
N TYR A 627 15.17 -4.99 -24.33
CA TYR A 627 15.05 -6.24 -25.08
C TYR A 627 15.47 -6.04 -26.54
N ASN A 628 15.05 -4.94 -27.18
CA ASN A 628 15.48 -4.60 -28.53
C ASN A 628 16.98 -4.27 -28.61
N GLU A 629 17.54 -3.58 -27.62
CA GLU A 629 18.98 -3.23 -27.59
C GLU A 629 19.86 -4.46 -27.42
N LYS A 630 19.52 -5.36 -26.48
CA LYS A 630 20.20 -6.67 -26.29
C LYS A 630 20.17 -7.51 -27.58
N ARG A 631 19.15 -7.35 -28.42
CA ARG A 631 19.04 -8.05 -29.71
C ARG A 631 19.76 -7.37 -30.87
N LYS A 632 20.15 -6.10 -30.75
CA LYS A 632 20.97 -5.44 -31.78
C LYS A 632 22.40 -5.99 -31.81
N SER A 633 22.92 -6.45 -30.67
CA SER A 633 24.25 -7.07 -30.56
C SER A 633 24.30 -8.53 -31.02
N GLU A 634 23.16 -9.17 -31.33
CA GLU A 634 23.11 -10.53 -31.85
C GLU A 634 23.47 -10.59 -33.35
N TRP A 635 24.47 -11.41 -33.73
CA TRP A 635 24.86 -11.64 -35.13
C TRP A 635 23.75 -12.31 -35.95
N PHE A 636 22.91 -13.16 -35.32
CA PHE A 636 21.82 -13.89 -35.98
C PHE A 636 20.50 -13.70 -35.25
N LYS A 637 19.53 -13.04 -35.89
CA LYS A 637 18.26 -12.61 -35.26
C LYS A 637 17.14 -13.68 -35.29
N GLY A 638 17.41 -14.86 -35.86
CA GLY A 638 16.45 -15.97 -35.96
C GLY A 638 15.26 -15.73 -36.92
N SER A 639 14.52 -16.81 -37.23
CA SER A 639 13.33 -16.76 -38.11
C SER A 639 12.14 -16.03 -37.50
N ARG A 640 12.10 -15.91 -36.16
CA ARG A 640 11.00 -15.29 -35.40
C ARG A 640 11.24 -13.81 -35.06
N ASN A 641 12.22 -13.17 -35.71
CA ASN A 641 12.58 -11.78 -35.44
C ASN A 641 11.37 -10.82 -35.57
N ARG A 642 10.55 -11.02 -36.61
CA ARG A 642 9.36 -10.19 -36.84
C ARG A 642 8.33 -10.34 -35.71
N ALA A 643 8.05 -11.57 -35.27
CA ALA A 643 7.09 -11.84 -34.19
C ALA A 643 7.50 -11.18 -32.88
N ARG A 644 8.76 -11.36 -32.45
CA ARG A 644 9.28 -10.71 -31.23
C ARG A 644 9.34 -9.19 -31.33
N LYS A 645 9.60 -8.63 -32.52
CA LYS A 645 9.54 -7.19 -32.75
C LYS A 645 8.11 -6.66 -32.58
N THR A 646 7.14 -7.33 -33.19
CA THR A 646 5.72 -6.98 -33.05
C THR A 646 5.24 -7.07 -31.61
N GLN A 647 5.68 -8.08 -30.85
CA GLN A 647 5.35 -8.16 -29.42
C GLN A 647 5.94 -7.01 -28.61
N CYS A 648 7.18 -6.57 -28.89
CA CYS A 648 7.75 -5.38 -28.25
C CYS A 648 7.00 -4.09 -28.65
N GLU A 649 6.58 -3.98 -29.92
CA GLU A 649 5.75 -2.87 -30.41
C GLU A 649 4.38 -2.86 -29.67
N GLU A 650 3.81 -4.02 -29.36
CA GLU A 650 2.58 -4.14 -28.54
C GLU A 650 2.80 -3.70 -27.08
N LEU A 651 3.92 -4.06 -26.43
CA LEU A 651 4.23 -3.56 -25.08
C LEU A 651 4.32 -2.03 -25.06
N GLN A 652 4.95 -1.45 -26.08
CA GLN A 652 5.03 0.00 -26.24
C GLN A 652 3.66 0.62 -26.51
N ARG A 653 2.78 -0.05 -27.27
CA ARG A 653 1.40 0.40 -27.47
C ARG A 653 0.62 0.41 -26.15
N VAL A 654 0.68 -0.67 -25.36
CA VAL A 654 0.02 -0.74 -24.04
C VAL A 654 0.53 0.37 -23.14
N SER A 655 1.85 0.58 -23.09
CA SER A 655 2.45 1.71 -22.37
C SER A 655 1.86 3.05 -22.83
N GLN A 656 1.80 3.31 -24.12
CA GLN A 656 1.23 4.55 -24.67
C GLN A 656 -0.25 4.73 -24.32
N GLU A 657 -1.04 3.67 -24.34
CA GLU A 657 -2.48 3.71 -23.99
C GLU A 657 -2.71 4.00 -22.52
N ILE A 658 -1.95 3.37 -21.62
CA ILE A 658 -1.98 3.70 -20.18
C ILE A 658 -1.60 5.17 -19.99
N ASN A 659 -0.54 5.65 -20.65
CA ASN A 659 -0.13 7.05 -20.56
C ASN A 659 -1.20 8.02 -21.08
N ALA A 660 -1.89 7.69 -22.17
CA ALA A 660 -2.97 8.50 -22.71
C ALA A 660 -4.17 8.56 -21.74
N LEU A 661 -4.47 7.46 -21.04
CA LEU A 661 -5.46 7.45 -19.96
C LEU A 661 -5.10 8.45 -18.86
N LEU A 662 -3.83 8.48 -18.42
CA LEU A 662 -3.35 9.37 -17.36
C LEU A 662 -3.37 10.86 -17.73
N GLN A 663 -3.47 11.21 -19.00
CA GLN A 663 -3.59 12.59 -19.47
C GLN A 663 -5.03 13.12 -19.45
N SER A 664 -6.02 12.27 -19.19
CA SER A 664 -7.42 12.70 -19.10
C SER A 664 -7.66 13.55 -17.85
N GLU A 665 -8.26 14.73 -18.01
CA GLU A 665 -8.57 15.65 -16.90
C GLU A 665 -9.62 15.11 -15.93
N SER A 666 -10.43 14.13 -16.36
CA SER A 666 -11.45 13.47 -15.55
C SER A 666 -11.42 11.96 -15.79
N LEU A 667 -10.75 11.22 -14.92
CA LEU A 667 -10.81 9.75 -14.91
C LEU A 667 -12.05 9.28 -14.14
N THR A 668 -12.76 8.33 -14.73
CA THR A 668 -13.80 7.56 -14.05
C THR A 668 -13.32 6.14 -13.79
N LYS A 669 -13.89 5.49 -12.77
CA LYS A 669 -13.62 4.07 -12.45
C LYS A 669 -13.79 3.18 -13.68
N SER A 670 -14.88 3.35 -14.42
CA SER A 670 -15.17 2.58 -15.63
C SER A 670 -14.10 2.74 -16.71
N GLN A 671 -13.63 3.97 -16.98
CA GLN A 671 -12.59 4.21 -17.99
C GLN A 671 -11.26 3.57 -17.60
N VAL A 672 -10.90 3.63 -16.32
CA VAL A 672 -9.68 2.98 -15.81
C VAL A 672 -9.79 1.47 -15.97
N LEU A 673 -10.87 0.87 -15.47
CA LEU A 673 -11.06 -0.59 -15.55
C LEU A 673 -11.07 -1.07 -16.99
N GLU A 674 -11.79 -0.39 -17.89
CA GLU A 674 -11.83 -0.75 -19.31
C GLU A 674 -10.42 -0.76 -19.94
N LYS A 675 -9.63 0.29 -19.72
CA LYS A 675 -8.27 0.38 -20.27
C LYS A 675 -7.30 -0.61 -19.66
N VAL A 676 -7.40 -0.85 -18.35
CA VAL A 676 -6.56 -1.83 -17.65
C VAL A 676 -6.90 -3.25 -18.12
N LEU A 677 -8.18 -3.60 -18.26
CA LEU A 677 -8.61 -4.90 -18.77
C LEU A 677 -8.18 -5.14 -20.23
N ASN A 678 -8.31 -4.14 -21.10
CA ASN A 678 -7.81 -4.22 -22.47
C ASN A 678 -6.29 -4.42 -22.52
N SER A 679 -5.55 -3.78 -21.60
CA SER A 679 -4.10 -3.95 -21.46
C SER A 679 -3.75 -5.37 -21.00
N ILE A 680 -4.47 -5.91 -20.01
CA ILE A 680 -4.33 -7.30 -19.55
C ILE A 680 -4.57 -8.28 -20.70
N GLU A 681 -5.62 -8.09 -21.50
CA GLU A 681 -5.93 -8.97 -22.63
C GLU A 681 -4.82 -8.95 -23.69
N ALA A 682 -4.23 -7.78 -23.97
CA ALA A 682 -3.09 -7.66 -24.88
C ALA A 682 -1.87 -8.43 -24.36
N LEU A 683 -1.56 -8.31 -23.05
CA LEU A 683 -0.47 -9.06 -22.42
C LEU A 683 -0.73 -10.57 -22.42
N ASP A 684 -1.96 -11.02 -22.10
CA ASP A 684 -2.35 -12.42 -22.16
C ASP A 684 -2.25 -12.99 -23.58
N LYS A 685 -2.54 -12.18 -24.60
CA LYS A 685 -2.32 -12.60 -26.00
C LYS A 685 -0.84 -12.82 -26.29
N ILE A 686 0.04 -11.93 -25.84
CA ILE A 686 1.50 -12.11 -26.01
C ILE A 686 1.97 -13.38 -25.29
N ASP A 687 1.52 -13.62 -24.06
CA ASP A 687 1.83 -14.82 -23.27
C ASP A 687 1.38 -16.11 -23.99
N ARG A 688 0.15 -16.13 -24.52
CA ARG A 688 -0.38 -17.25 -25.32
C ARG A 688 0.38 -17.46 -26.63
N ASP A 689 0.71 -16.39 -27.35
CA ASP A 689 1.45 -16.46 -28.60
C ASP A 689 2.86 -17.04 -28.37
N ILE A 690 3.54 -16.64 -27.29
CA ILE A 690 4.84 -17.21 -26.90
C ILE A 690 4.68 -18.68 -26.46
N SER A 691 3.62 -19.03 -25.76
CA SER A 691 3.33 -20.41 -25.32
C SER A 691 3.03 -21.35 -26.49
N ALA A 692 2.39 -20.85 -27.55
CA ALA A 692 2.09 -21.62 -28.76
C ALA A 692 3.33 -21.90 -29.63
N GLU A 693 4.43 -21.18 -29.37
CA GLU A 693 5.69 -21.42 -30.06
C GLU A 693 6.41 -22.65 -29.49
N TYR A 694 6.90 -23.54 -30.38
CA TYR A 694 7.84 -24.57 -29.96
C TYR A 694 9.13 -23.90 -29.48
N ASN A 695 9.35 -23.92 -28.17
CA ASN A 695 10.50 -23.30 -27.50
C ASN A 695 11.23 -24.37 -26.69
N LEU A 696 12.53 -24.56 -26.95
CA LEU A 696 13.37 -25.45 -26.17
C LEU A 696 13.67 -24.89 -24.76
N PHE A 697 13.40 -23.59 -24.54
CA PHE A 697 13.68 -22.84 -23.33
C PHE A 697 12.54 -21.85 -23.04
N ASN A 698 12.27 -21.59 -21.76
CA ASN A 698 11.29 -20.58 -21.34
C ASN A 698 11.76 -19.17 -21.77
N SER A 699 10.85 -18.38 -22.32
CA SER A 699 11.16 -17.03 -22.83
C SER A 699 11.22 -16.03 -21.68
N THR A 700 12.32 -15.26 -21.57
CA THR A 700 12.43 -14.17 -20.58
C THR A 700 11.32 -13.14 -20.74
N LEU A 701 11.05 -12.73 -21.99
CA LEU A 701 9.97 -11.80 -22.34
C LEU A 701 8.59 -12.30 -21.85
N GLN A 702 8.36 -13.61 -21.82
CA GLN A 702 7.08 -14.15 -21.36
C GLN A 702 6.88 -13.92 -19.86
N LYS A 703 7.94 -14.12 -19.06
CA LYS A 703 7.92 -13.87 -17.63
C LYS A 703 7.71 -12.38 -17.31
N GLU A 704 8.35 -11.48 -18.06
CA GLU A 704 8.14 -10.03 -17.91
C GLU A 704 6.68 -9.65 -18.18
N VAL A 705 6.09 -10.20 -19.26
CA VAL A 705 4.69 -9.96 -19.61
C VAL A 705 3.75 -10.45 -18.51
N GLN A 706 4.03 -11.60 -17.91
CA GLN A 706 3.24 -12.13 -16.80
C GLN A 706 3.35 -11.23 -15.55
N LEU A 707 4.53 -10.70 -15.25
CA LEU A 707 4.74 -9.75 -14.16
C LEU A 707 3.92 -8.46 -14.35
N PHE A 708 4.00 -7.83 -15.52
CA PHE A 708 3.22 -6.62 -15.81
C PHE A 708 1.72 -6.88 -15.80
N ARG A 709 1.29 -8.05 -16.26
CA ARG A 709 -0.12 -8.46 -16.19
C ARG A 709 -0.59 -8.54 -14.75
N ASP A 710 0.18 -9.16 -13.87
CA ASP A 710 -0.22 -9.33 -12.48
C ASP A 710 -0.23 -7.99 -11.72
N GLN A 711 0.72 -7.09 -12.01
CA GLN A 711 0.66 -5.69 -11.56
C GLN A 711 -0.62 -4.97 -12.02
N LEU A 712 -1.05 -5.15 -13.28
CA LEU A 712 -2.29 -4.56 -13.78
C LEU A 712 -3.54 -5.17 -13.13
N LYS A 713 -3.53 -6.47 -12.77
CA LYS A 713 -4.63 -7.09 -12.01
C LYS A 713 -4.74 -6.49 -10.61
N ASP A 714 -3.63 -6.18 -9.95
CA ASP A 714 -3.65 -5.51 -8.65
C ASP A 714 -4.24 -4.11 -8.75
N ILE A 715 -4.01 -3.39 -9.86
CA ILE A 715 -4.64 -2.08 -10.13
C ILE A 715 -6.17 -2.19 -10.25
N CYS A 716 -6.72 -3.31 -10.72
CA CYS A 716 -8.17 -3.50 -10.76
C CYS A 716 -8.83 -3.44 -9.36
N GLN A 717 -8.06 -3.66 -8.29
CA GLN A 717 -8.50 -3.45 -6.90
C GLN A 717 -8.38 -1.96 -6.54
N LEU A 718 -9.18 -1.11 -7.20
CA LEU A 718 -9.07 0.35 -7.14
C LEU A 718 -9.22 0.93 -5.71
N ASP A 719 -9.83 0.20 -4.79
CA ASP A 719 -9.99 0.62 -3.39
C ASP A 719 -8.64 0.69 -2.66
N ASN A 720 -7.59 0.06 -3.17
CA ASN A 720 -6.24 0.16 -2.61
C ASN A 720 -5.54 1.48 -2.98
N TYR A 721 -6.10 2.27 -3.90
CA TYR A 721 -5.48 3.47 -4.45
C TYR A 721 -6.32 4.72 -4.19
N ALA A 722 -5.67 5.88 -4.25
CA ALA A 722 -6.34 7.18 -4.29
C ALA A 722 -6.08 7.86 -5.63
N PHE A 723 -6.90 8.85 -5.95
CA PHE A 723 -6.83 9.60 -7.20
C PHE A 723 -6.74 11.10 -6.92
N LYS A 724 -5.80 11.80 -7.58
CA LYS A 724 -5.73 13.27 -7.52
C LYS A 724 -6.66 13.87 -8.56
N SER A 725 -7.78 14.43 -8.09
CA SER A 725 -8.75 15.11 -8.95
C SER A 725 -8.24 16.50 -9.33
N ILE A 726 -7.95 16.73 -10.61
CA ILE A 726 -7.58 18.06 -11.12
C ILE A 726 -8.74 19.05 -10.96
N LYS A 727 -9.98 18.57 -11.14
CA LYS A 727 -11.20 19.38 -11.02
C LYS A 727 -11.43 19.89 -9.59
N LEU A 728 -11.18 19.05 -8.59
CA LEU A 728 -11.40 19.38 -7.18
C LEU A 728 -10.12 19.89 -6.48
N ASP A 729 -8.96 19.72 -7.12
CA ASP A 729 -7.63 19.95 -6.56
C ASP A 729 -7.42 19.21 -5.22
N GLU A 730 -7.86 17.95 -5.17
CA GLU A 730 -7.90 17.11 -3.96
C GLU A 730 -7.60 15.64 -4.27
N ILE A 731 -7.07 14.93 -3.26
CA ILE A 731 -6.94 13.47 -3.29
C ILE A 731 -8.26 12.85 -2.81
N ILE A 732 -8.84 11.98 -3.64
CA ILE A 732 -10.15 11.36 -3.44
C ILE A 732 -10.11 9.85 -3.72
N SER A 733 -11.17 9.13 -3.36
CA SER A 733 -11.44 7.77 -3.84
C SER A 733 -12.39 7.84 -5.04
N LEU A 734 -12.15 7.02 -6.07
CA LEU A 734 -13.08 6.87 -7.20
C LEU A 734 -14.43 6.31 -6.76
N GLU A 735 -14.45 5.42 -5.76
CA GLU A 735 -15.69 4.87 -5.20
C GLU A 735 -16.53 5.96 -4.52
N MET A 736 -15.88 6.84 -3.73
CA MET A 736 -16.56 7.95 -3.08
C MET A 736 -17.19 8.92 -4.10
N GLU A 737 -16.51 9.14 -5.23
CA GLU A 737 -17.06 9.93 -6.32
C GLU A 737 -18.24 9.26 -7.01
N GLU A 738 -18.20 7.94 -7.23
CA GLU A 738 -19.36 7.20 -7.73
C GLU A 738 -20.56 7.37 -6.79
N GLN A 739 -20.36 7.24 -5.48
CA GLN A 739 -21.42 7.41 -4.48
C GLN A 739 -22.02 8.82 -4.52
N PHE A 740 -21.19 9.86 -4.58
CA PHE A 740 -21.71 11.22 -4.75
C PHE A 740 -22.47 11.39 -6.07
N GLN A 741 -22.03 10.75 -7.16
CA GLN A 741 -22.71 10.80 -8.46
C GLN A 741 -24.05 10.05 -8.47
N MET A 742 -24.34 9.19 -7.49
CA MET A 742 -25.67 8.58 -7.33
C MET A 742 -26.74 9.63 -6.99
N ILE A 743 -26.36 10.74 -6.36
CA ILE A 743 -27.26 11.88 -6.12
C ILE A 743 -27.48 12.64 -7.43
N LYS A 744 -28.64 12.41 -8.06
CA LYS A 744 -28.97 12.98 -9.39
C LYS A 744 -29.16 14.49 -9.38
N ASP A 745 -29.64 15.06 -8.28
CA ASP A 745 -29.85 16.51 -8.15
C ASP A 745 -28.51 17.19 -7.76
N PRO A 746 -27.97 18.08 -8.61
CA PRO A 746 -26.68 18.72 -8.35
C PRO A 746 -26.68 19.65 -7.14
N ALA A 747 -27.83 20.23 -6.77
CA ALA A 747 -27.92 21.08 -5.59
C ALA A 747 -27.79 20.24 -4.31
N ILE A 748 -28.47 19.09 -4.26
CA ILE A 748 -28.37 18.15 -3.14
C ILE A 748 -26.96 17.57 -3.07
N GLN A 749 -26.40 17.15 -4.20
CA GLN A 749 -25.04 16.63 -4.27
C GLN A 749 -24.02 17.62 -3.69
N GLN A 750 -24.12 18.90 -4.04
CA GLN A 750 -23.23 19.93 -3.52
C GLN A 750 -23.42 20.13 -2.02
N ILE A 751 -24.66 20.16 -1.52
CA ILE A 751 -24.96 20.23 -0.08
C ILE A 751 -24.26 19.07 0.65
N VAL A 752 -24.43 17.84 0.18
CA VAL A 752 -23.84 16.66 0.84
C VAL A 752 -22.31 16.71 0.82
N ARG A 753 -21.67 17.18 -0.26
CA ARG A 753 -20.21 17.36 -0.30
C ARG A 753 -19.69 18.41 0.67
N ASP A 754 -20.52 19.39 0.98
CA ASP A 754 -20.16 20.47 1.90
C ASP A 754 -20.33 20.08 3.37
N LEU A 755 -21.12 19.04 3.65
CA LEU A 755 -21.34 18.50 5.00
C LEU A 755 -20.06 17.90 5.62
N PRO A 756 -20.08 17.70 6.96
CA PRO A 756 -18.98 17.06 7.66
C PRO A 756 -18.84 15.58 7.29
N SER A 757 -17.65 15.04 7.55
CA SER A 757 -17.26 13.71 7.02
C SER A 757 -18.06 12.52 7.55
N HIS A 758 -18.85 12.67 8.62
CA HIS A 758 -19.75 11.62 9.11
C HIS A 758 -21.03 11.48 8.25
N CYS A 759 -21.35 12.50 7.43
CA CYS A 759 -22.47 12.49 6.47
C CYS A 759 -22.12 11.87 5.12
N HIS A 760 -20.89 11.38 4.95
CA HIS A 760 -20.35 10.85 3.69
C HIS A 760 -20.37 9.31 3.64
N ASN A 761 -21.17 8.67 4.48
CA ASN A 761 -21.34 7.22 4.46
C ASN A 761 -22.53 6.82 3.57
N ASN A 762 -22.58 5.54 3.16
CA ASN A 762 -23.63 5.04 2.26
C ASN A 762 -25.05 5.30 2.76
N GLU A 763 -25.30 5.11 4.05
CA GLU A 763 -26.63 5.27 4.63
C GLU A 763 -27.08 6.73 4.64
N ALA A 764 -26.17 7.65 4.93
CA ALA A 764 -26.43 9.08 4.86
C ALA A 764 -26.71 9.52 3.42
N ILE A 765 -25.91 9.05 2.45
CA ILE A 765 -26.11 9.36 1.03
C ILE A 765 -27.48 8.86 0.55
N GLU A 766 -27.83 7.61 0.88
CA GLU A 766 -29.16 7.03 0.59
C GLU A 766 -30.28 7.88 1.19
N PHE A 767 -30.13 8.37 2.42
CA PHE A 767 -31.10 9.27 3.05
C PHE A 767 -31.24 10.59 2.27
N PHE A 768 -30.14 11.25 1.91
CA PHE A 768 -30.17 12.51 1.16
C PHE A 768 -30.77 12.36 -0.24
N MET A 769 -30.65 11.20 -0.87
CA MET A 769 -31.31 10.90 -2.15
C MET A 769 -32.85 10.93 -2.06
N THR A 770 -33.42 10.82 -0.86
CA THR A 770 -34.87 10.91 -0.64
C THR A 770 -35.39 12.34 -0.45
N LEU A 771 -34.50 13.33 -0.40
CA LEU A 771 -34.83 14.73 -0.12
C LEU A 771 -34.98 15.54 -1.41
N ASN A 772 -35.69 16.67 -1.33
CA ASN A 772 -35.58 17.76 -2.30
C ASN A 772 -34.57 18.82 -1.82
N PRO A 773 -34.16 19.79 -2.67
CA PRO A 773 -33.16 20.79 -2.29
C PRO A 773 -33.50 21.62 -1.04
N GLU A 774 -34.77 21.97 -0.82
CA GLU A 774 -35.19 22.74 0.34
C GLU A 774 -35.15 21.90 1.63
N GLU A 775 -35.56 20.64 1.55
CA GLU A 775 -35.45 19.67 2.64
C GLU A 775 -33.97 19.40 2.99
N ALA A 776 -33.13 19.20 1.98
CA ALA A 776 -31.69 18.97 2.17
C ALA A 776 -31.00 20.17 2.82
N ALA A 777 -31.35 21.41 2.42
CA ALA A 777 -30.84 22.61 3.05
C ALA A 777 -31.27 22.71 4.53
N LYS A 778 -32.53 22.40 4.85
CA LYS A 778 -33.01 22.37 6.24
C LYS A 778 -32.26 21.35 7.09
N VAL A 779 -32.04 20.13 6.56
CA VAL A 779 -31.26 19.09 7.23
C VAL A 779 -29.81 19.55 7.43
N ALA A 780 -29.20 20.20 6.43
CA ALA A 780 -27.84 20.72 6.55
C ALA A 780 -27.73 21.80 7.64
N SER A 781 -28.67 22.75 7.70
CA SER A 781 -28.75 23.73 8.78
C SER A 781 -28.88 23.04 10.14
N TYR A 782 -29.76 22.05 10.26
CA TYR A 782 -29.94 21.28 11.49
C TYR A 782 -28.66 20.57 11.96
N LEU A 783 -27.97 19.87 11.06
CA LEU A 783 -26.70 19.18 11.37
C LEU A 783 -25.55 20.13 11.72
N SER A 784 -25.68 21.43 11.40
CA SER A 784 -24.71 22.45 11.78
C SER A 784 -24.89 22.95 13.22
N LEU A 785 -26.05 22.71 13.84
CA LEU A 785 -26.36 23.17 15.20
C LEU A 785 -25.97 22.13 16.25
N GLU A 786 -26.18 20.85 15.94
CA GLU A 786 -25.92 19.73 16.83
C GLU A 786 -25.41 18.54 16.02
N TYR A 787 -24.44 17.83 16.58
CA TYR A 787 -23.93 16.61 15.97
C TYR A 787 -24.98 15.49 16.00
N ARG A 788 -25.28 14.91 14.84
CA ARG A 788 -26.18 13.76 14.70
C ARG A 788 -25.78 12.90 13.52
N GLU A 789 -25.75 11.59 13.71
CA GLU A 789 -25.54 10.64 12.61
C GLU A 789 -26.86 10.34 11.89
N LEU A 790 -26.83 10.36 10.57
CA LEU A 790 -27.92 9.90 9.71
C LEU A 790 -27.63 8.45 9.28
N ASN A 791 -28.58 7.56 9.55
CA ASN A 791 -28.47 6.13 9.29
C ASN A 791 -29.81 5.57 8.77
N LYS A 792 -29.85 4.27 8.42
CA LYS A 792 -31.06 3.61 7.89
C LYS A 792 -32.30 3.69 8.79
N SER A 793 -32.11 3.88 10.10
CA SER A 793 -33.21 4.01 11.07
C SER A 793 -33.75 5.43 11.20
N THR A 794 -33.14 6.40 10.51
CA THR A 794 -33.54 7.81 10.58
C THR A 794 -34.83 8.02 9.79
N ASP A 795 -35.93 8.26 10.50
CA ASP A 795 -37.22 8.54 9.87
C ASP A 795 -37.28 9.99 9.33
N LYS A 796 -37.40 10.12 8.01
CA LYS A 796 -37.46 11.42 7.30
C LYS A 796 -38.55 12.32 7.86
N LYS A 797 -39.73 11.75 8.14
CA LYS A 797 -40.91 12.52 8.56
C LYS A 797 -40.71 13.10 9.97
N THR A 798 -40.28 12.26 10.91
CA THR A 798 -39.96 12.66 12.27
C THR A 798 -38.86 13.72 12.28
N LEU A 799 -37.80 13.54 11.49
CA LEU A 799 -36.72 14.52 11.41
C LEU A 799 -37.21 15.90 10.91
N LEU A 800 -37.89 15.93 9.76
CA LEU A 800 -38.30 17.18 9.12
C LEU A 800 -39.47 17.89 9.83
N GLU A 801 -40.42 17.15 10.38
CA GLU A 801 -41.65 17.71 10.95
C GLU A 801 -41.59 17.90 12.47
N GLN A 802 -40.68 17.20 13.18
CA GLN A 802 -40.61 17.25 14.65
C GLN A 802 -39.24 17.70 15.16
N ASP A 803 -38.16 16.99 14.81
CA ASP A 803 -36.85 17.24 15.41
C ASP A 803 -36.25 18.58 14.98
N ILE A 804 -36.26 18.89 13.67
CA ILE A 804 -35.73 20.16 13.14
C ILE A 804 -36.52 21.36 13.69
N PRO A 805 -37.87 21.42 13.58
CA PRO A 805 -38.62 22.57 14.06
C PRO A 805 -38.48 22.77 15.57
N LYS A 806 -38.41 21.67 16.35
CA LYS A 806 -38.19 21.72 17.79
C LYS A 806 -36.85 22.36 18.14
N LEU A 807 -35.75 21.91 17.51
CA LEU A 807 -34.42 22.46 17.79
C LEU A 807 -34.30 23.91 17.32
N PHE A 808 -34.81 24.24 16.13
CA PHE A 808 -34.81 25.62 15.62
C PHE A 808 -35.51 26.56 16.59
N LYS A 809 -36.71 26.17 17.05
CA LYS A 809 -37.47 26.95 18.03
C LYS A 809 -36.69 27.15 19.32
N GLU A 810 -36.13 26.08 19.89
CA GLU A 810 -35.36 26.15 21.13
C GLU A 810 -34.20 27.16 21.03
N VAL A 811 -33.40 27.05 19.98
CA VAL A 811 -32.22 27.90 19.73
C VAL A 811 -32.61 29.35 19.44
N ASN A 812 -33.65 29.57 18.64
CA ASN A 812 -34.11 30.91 18.27
C ASN A 812 -34.78 31.63 19.44
N MET A 813 -35.56 30.90 20.24
CA MET A 813 -36.21 31.45 21.44
C MET A 813 -35.18 31.87 22.49
N GLN A 814 -34.02 31.23 22.57
CA GLN A 814 -32.93 31.66 23.45
C GLN A 814 -32.44 33.07 23.10
N LEU A 815 -32.20 33.36 21.82
CA LEU A 815 -31.81 34.71 21.37
C LEU A 815 -32.96 35.71 21.55
N LEU A 816 -34.17 35.32 21.14
CA LEU A 816 -35.32 36.21 21.18
C LEU A 816 -35.69 36.61 22.63
N SER A 817 -35.61 35.66 23.57
CA SER A 817 -35.85 35.92 24.99
C SER A 817 -34.79 36.85 25.58
N GLN A 818 -33.52 36.69 25.21
CA GLN A 818 -32.46 37.61 25.60
C GLN A 818 -32.72 39.02 25.06
N LEU A 819 -33.09 39.14 23.79
CA LEU A 819 -33.40 40.44 23.19
C LEU A 819 -34.62 41.13 23.81
N LYS A 820 -35.60 40.35 24.28
CA LYS A 820 -36.74 40.86 25.06
C LYS A 820 -36.28 41.38 26.42
N GLN A 821 -35.43 40.65 27.14
CA GLN A 821 -34.86 41.09 28.41
C GLN A 821 -34.04 42.37 28.25
N ASP A 822 -33.27 42.48 27.16
CA ASP A 822 -32.49 43.67 26.81
C ASP A 822 -33.36 44.87 26.33
N SER A 823 -34.69 44.72 26.29
CA SER A 823 -35.63 45.71 25.74
C SER A 823 -35.33 46.09 24.27
N ALA A 824 -34.69 45.19 23.51
CA ALA A 824 -34.25 45.43 22.14
C ALA A 824 -35.32 45.08 21.08
N VAL A 825 -36.42 44.41 21.47
CA VAL A 825 -37.54 43.99 20.61
C VAL A 825 -38.86 44.30 21.32
N LYS A 826 -39.86 44.80 20.58
CA LYS A 826 -41.20 45.11 21.11
C LYS A 826 -42.05 43.83 21.26
N GLU A 827 -43.06 43.87 22.13
CA GLU A 827 -43.91 42.70 22.45
C GLU A 827 -44.63 42.11 21.23
N ASP A 828 -45.15 42.96 20.34
CA ASP A 828 -45.84 42.55 19.11
C ASP A 828 -44.92 41.82 18.14
N VAL A 829 -43.67 42.29 18.00
CA VAL A 829 -42.64 41.65 17.19
C VAL A 829 -42.14 40.36 17.84
N PHE A 830 -42.04 40.33 19.17
CA PHE A 830 -41.65 39.14 19.94
C PHE A 830 -42.64 37.99 19.72
N GLU A 831 -43.94 38.24 19.84
CA GLU A 831 -44.97 37.21 19.62
C GLU A 831 -44.94 36.69 18.17
N LYS A 832 -44.86 37.57 17.18
CA LYS A 832 -44.80 37.18 15.77
C LYS A 832 -43.54 36.36 15.45
N LEU A 833 -42.38 36.76 15.95
CA LEU A 833 -41.14 36.00 15.76
C LEU A 833 -41.13 34.67 16.52
N SER A 834 -41.79 34.60 17.68
CA SER A 834 -41.94 33.35 18.45
C SER A 834 -42.75 32.30 17.68
N GLN A 835 -43.72 32.74 16.87
CA GLN A 835 -44.51 31.87 15.99
C GLN A 835 -43.74 31.40 14.74
N LEU A 836 -42.68 32.11 14.34
CA LEU A 836 -41.83 31.77 13.20
C LEU A 836 -40.53 31.05 13.61
N ALA A 837 -40.24 30.98 14.91
CA ALA A 837 -38.98 30.50 15.44
C ALA A 837 -38.67 29.03 15.10
N ASP A 838 -39.68 28.21 14.85
CA ASP A 838 -39.56 26.81 14.43
C ASP A 838 -39.35 26.63 12.91
N LYS A 839 -39.55 27.69 12.13
CA LYS A 839 -39.50 27.67 10.65
C LYS A 839 -38.28 28.35 10.07
N ILE A 840 -37.64 29.25 10.82
CA ILE A 840 -36.47 30.01 10.38
C ILE A 840 -35.19 29.31 10.89
N PRO A 841 -34.23 28.94 10.01
CA PRO A 841 -32.95 28.40 10.45
C PRO A 841 -32.18 29.39 11.35
N PRO A 842 -31.53 28.93 12.43
CA PRO A 842 -30.86 29.82 13.38
C PRO A 842 -29.76 30.69 12.78
N GLU A 843 -29.09 30.29 11.69
CA GLU A 843 -28.12 31.15 11.01
C GLU A 843 -28.73 32.40 10.37
N HIS A 844 -30.03 32.37 10.06
CA HIS A 844 -30.78 33.53 9.55
C HIS A 844 -31.47 34.30 10.67
N PHE A 845 -31.74 33.67 11.81
CA PHE A 845 -32.39 34.26 12.98
C PHE A 845 -31.38 35.03 13.86
N THR A 846 -30.81 36.11 13.32
CA THR A 846 -29.75 36.90 13.97
C THR A 846 -30.25 38.25 14.47
N ARG A 847 -29.52 38.91 15.39
CA ARG A 847 -29.87 40.25 15.90
C ARG A 847 -30.04 41.28 14.77
N ASN A 848 -29.22 41.20 13.72
CA ASN A 848 -29.30 42.11 12.58
C ASN A 848 -30.55 41.86 11.72
N ASN A 849 -30.86 40.59 11.44
CA ASN A 849 -32.04 40.24 10.66
C ASN A 849 -33.33 40.51 11.45
N ILE A 850 -33.35 40.20 12.74
CA ILE A 850 -34.45 40.56 13.65
C ILE A 850 -34.66 42.08 13.63
N ARG A 851 -33.62 42.89 13.74
CA ARG A 851 -33.72 44.37 13.64
C ARG A 851 -34.29 44.82 12.29
N LYS A 852 -33.83 44.24 11.17
CA LYS A 852 -34.36 44.54 9.82
C LYS A 852 -35.84 44.16 9.70
N TRP A 853 -36.23 42.98 10.17
CA TRP A 853 -37.61 42.50 10.10
C TRP A 853 -38.54 43.29 11.03
N SER A 854 -38.04 43.72 12.19
CA SER A 854 -38.76 44.58 13.13
C SER A 854 -39.17 45.94 12.54
N ALA A 855 -38.53 46.38 11.45
CA ALA A 855 -38.89 47.62 10.76
C ALA A 855 -40.23 47.50 10.00
N ASN A 856 -40.67 46.29 9.67
CA ASN A 856 -41.95 46.03 8.99
C ASN A 856 -42.71 44.86 9.68
N PRO A 857 -43.26 45.07 10.89
CA PRO A 857 -43.91 44.00 11.66
C PRO A 857 -45.10 43.32 10.96
N GLU A 858 -45.76 44.03 10.04
CA GLU A 858 -46.85 43.52 9.19
C GLU A 858 -46.41 42.36 8.28
N LYS A 859 -45.11 42.27 7.96
CA LYS A 859 -44.55 41.23 7.09
C LYS A 859 -44.10 39.97 7.84
N LEU A 860 -44.16 39.98 9.18
CA LEU A 860 -43.78 38.84 10.02
C LEU A 860 -44.92 37.82 10.11
N GLU A 861 -45.21 37.20 8.98
CA GLU A 861 -46.22 36.14 8.83
C GLU A 861 -45.64 34.97 8.04
N GLU A 862 -46.19 33.77 8.24
CA GLU A 862 -45.69 32.56 7.58
C GLU A 862 -45.78 32.62 6.05
N SER A 863 -46.82 33.28 5.53
CA SER A 863 -46.98 33.54 4.09
C SER A 863 -45.80 34.29 3.46
N ASN A 864 -45.02 35.03 4.25
CA ASN A 864 -43.88 35.82 3.82
C ASN A 864 -42.52 35.17 4.17
N LEU A 865 -42.50 33.93 4.66
CA LEU A 865 -41.26 33.25 5.09
C LEU A 865 -40.18 33.25 4.00
N GLY A 866 -40.57 33.03 2.74
CA GLY A 866 -39.66 33.07 1.60
C GLY A 866 -39.04 34.46 1.33
N GLU A 867 -39.76 35.55 1.62
CA GLU A 867 -39.20 36.91 1.55
C GLU A 867 -38.28 37.21 2.73
N LEU A 868 -38.64 36.72 3.93
CA LEU A 868 -37.81 36.86 5.13
C LEU A 868 -36.44 36.19 4.93
N LEU A 869 -36.42 34.95 4.43
CA LEU A 869 -35.18 34.22 4.13
C LEU A 869 -34.34 34.89 3.03
N LYS A 870 -34.98 35.39 1.96
CA LYS A 870 -34.29 36.17 0.92
C LYS A 870 -33.71 37.48 1.44
N SER A 871 -34.36 38.12 2.41
CA SER A 871 -33.89 39.38 3.01
C SER A 871 -32.75 39.19 4.02
N SER A 872 -32.61 37.98 4.58
CA SER A 872 -31.47 37.57 5.41
C SER A 872 -30.25 37.13 4.61
N ASP A 873 -30.45 36.66 3.37
CA ASP A 873 -29.38 36.29 2.45
C ASP A 873 -28.82 37.51 1.70
N SER A 874 -27.85 38.19 2.29
CA SER A 874 -27.03 39.17 1.57
C SER A 874 -25.76 38.57 0.94
N SER A 875 -25.58 37.24 0.91
CA SER A 875 -24.37 36.62 0.33
C SER A 875 -24.61 35.42 -0.60
N LEU A 876 -25.59 34.55 -0.33
CA LEU A 876 -25.81 33.33 -1.13
C LEU A 876 -26.62 33.57 -2.41
N THR A 877 -27.66 34.42 -2.35
CA THR A 877 -28.48 34.71 -3.54
C THR A 877 -27.75 35.57 -4.56
N GLU A 878 -26.74 36.35 -4.17
CA GLU A 878 -25.92 37.12 -5.10
C GLU A 878 -24.94 36.22 -5.87
N MET A 879 -24.45 35.14 -5.24
CA MET A 879 -23.62 34.13 -5.88
C MET A 879 -24.42 33.22 -6.82
N ALA A 880 -25.60 32.75 -6.38
CA ALA A 880 -26.49 31.96 -7.22
C ALA A 880 -27.07 32.78 -8.40
N ARG A 881 -27.32 34.08 -8.19
CA ARG A 881 -27.74 35.02 -9.25
C ARG A 881 -26.58 35.31 -10.22
N LYS A 882 -25.38 35.62 -9.73
CA LYS A 882 -24.18 35.77 -10.59
C LYS A 882 -23.87 34.50 -11.38
N TYR A 883 -23.96 33.32 -10.77
CA TYR A 883 -23.73 32.05 -11.47
C TYR A 883 -24.80 31.77 -12.54
N ARG A 884 -26.07 32.05 -12.25
CA ARG A 884 -27.17 31.93 -13.21
C ARG A 884 -27.06 32.95 -14.36
N ASP A 885 -26.62 34.18 -14.07
CA ASP A 885 -26.39 35.23 -15.06
C ASP A 885 -25.16 34.92 -15.94
N THR A 886 -24.07 34.40 -15.36
CA THR A 886 -22.88 33.94 -16.10
C THR A 886 -23.18 32.73 -16.98
N ILE A 887 -24.00 31.77 -16.52
CA ILE A 887 -24.46 30.65 -17.37
C ILE A 887 -25.37 31.14 -18.51
N ASN A 888 -26.22 32.13 -18.26
CA ASN A 888 -27.08 32.72 -19.30
C ASN A 888 -26.27 33.52 -20.35
N GLU A 889 -25.18 34.18 -19.95
CA GLU A 889 -24.20 34.80 -20.86
C GLU A 889 -23.40 33.77 -21.66
N MET A 890 -22.90 32.71 -21.01
CA MET A 890 -22.13 31.64 -21.66
C MET A 890 -22.98 30.82 -22.64
N THR A 891 -24.28 30.68 -22.39
CA THR A 891 -25.21 29.88 -23.24
C THR A 891 -25.97 30.69 -24.29
N ARG A 892 -25.74 32.01 -24.38
CA ARG A 892 -26.40 32.94 -25.35
C ARG A 892 -27.93 32.84 -25.40
N ARG A 893 -28.61 32.46 -24.32
CA ARG A 893 -30.07 32.27 -24.29
C ARG A 893 -30.90 33.57 -24.38
N ASN A 894 -30.26 34.74 -24.42
CA ASN A 894 -30.91 36.05 -24.48
C ASN A 894 -30.78 36.78 -25.83
N GLU A 895 -30.36 36.14 -26.93
CA GLU A 895 -30.55 36.76 -28.26
C GLU A 895 -32.03 36.62 -28.67
N PRO A 896 -32.72 37.72 -29.03
CA PRO A 896 -34.02 37.62 -29.70
C PRO A 896 -33.85 36.90 -31.04
N PRO A 897 -34.90 36.24 -31.58
CA PRO A 897 -34.80 35.49 -32.82
C PRO A 897 -34.34 36.41 -33.95
N ARG A 898 -33.18 36.11 -34.57
CA ARG A 898 -32.76 36.79 -35.79
C ARG A 898 -33.70 36.39 -36.92
N GLU A 899 -34.32 37.38 -37.54
CA GLU A 899 -35.12 37.22 -38.76
C GLU A 899 -34.29 36.51 -39.85
N THR A 900 -34.81 35.39 -40.33
CA THR A 900 -34.31 34.71 -41.53
C THR A 900 -34.55 35.60 -42.75
N VAL A 901 -33.49 36.24 -43.24
CA VAL A 901 -33.44 36.77 -44.61
C VAL A 901 -32.93 35.65 -45.52
N ARG A 902 -33.81 35.17 -46.40
CA ARG A 902 -33.48 34.35 -47.58
C ARG A 902 -32.53 35.14 -48.49
N HIS A 903 -31.50 34.48 -49.04
CA HIS A 903 -31.04 34.56 -50.44
C HIS A 903 -29.88 33.57 -50.64
N THR A 904 -30.06 32.50 -51.44
CA THR A 904 -29.39 32.22 -52.76
C THR A 904 -27.86 32.36 -52.70
N ILE A 905 -27.03 31.34 -52.95
CA ILE A 905 -27.03 30.23 -53.93
C ILE A 905 -26.49 28.95 -53.28
#